data_AF-A0A218V7U9-F1
#
_entry.id   AF-A0A218V7U9-F1
#
_cell.length_a   1.000
_cell.length_b   1.000
_cell.length_c   1.000
_cell.angle_alpha   90.00
_cell.angle_beta   90.00
_cell.angle_gamma   90.00
#
_symmetry.space_group_name_H-M   'P 1'
#
loop_
_entity.id
_entity.type
_entity.pdbx_description
1 polymer ?
#
loop_
_entity_poly.entity_id
_entity_poly.type
_entity_poly.pdbx_seq_one_letter_code
_entity_poly.pdbx_strand_id
1 'polypeptide(L)'
;MARDGPLGLSSSKSSGSAQGSVAVIKPSDKDFSSGPGSLPGANVSSVCRRSLEVVGMWRWEEKGTSQKALSVETGKANNNVQWDEDSVEFMPANPVRIAFVLVVHGRASRQLQRMFKAIYHKDHFYYIHVDKRSNYLHRQVLQFASQYPNVRVTSWRMATIWGGASLLTTYLQTMKDLMEMSDWPWDFFINLSAADYPISPDQCQLVKNLYLGILWSFDLAVQKSQMDILLCNPRLHAMPTRMQSGLVEGPEQVRTSFWERCPECCCAPAEVHFQVHWVLCRCAAIGKTPSLSPGLLSFLPSSSAVLQDCQSAAEPGEPGVPEALEIAGARGTAVAQTLLLLYVKKCGSNLCQRHLGNLPLKAKVSERTNDQLVAFLSRYRDMNFLKSHGRDNARFIRKQGLDRLFLECDTHMWRLGDRKIPEGITVDGGSDWFLLNRKFVEYVTFSNDDLVTKMKRFYSYTLLPAESFFHTVLENSPFCDSMVDNNLRITNWNRKLGCKCQYKHIVDWCGCSPNDFKPADFHRFQVTEHTCRGSSPSFPRTMPGKVVFLSVARELLPQVSFPVLSQQQTARPTFFARKFEAVVNQEIIGQLDYYLYGNYPSGTPGLRSYWENVYEEPDGLGALSDVALTMFHSFSRLGLRRAESSLHAAGDSGCRYYPMGHPVSIHLYFLADRFQGFLIRHHATNLAVSKLETLETWVMPKKVFKIASPPSDFGRLQFSEIGTEWDAKERLFRNFGGLLGPTDEPVGMQKWGKGPNVTVTVIWVDPINVIAATYDILIESSAEFTHYKPPLNLPLRPGVWTIKILHHWVQVAETKFLITPLTFSNQQPIKQAQELENRWLFQCANFGLCFFPEEAIKLHSGPPKNAYMEQSFQGLNPVLNIPVSAARADQAKRNAGLVGTRLDAWVDSLVSSVWSAVDVCSVGPTACPVLQGCAQTAWSSLSPDPKSELGPVKPDGRLR
;
A
#
# COMPACT_ATOMS: atom_id res chain seq x y z
N MET A 1 -10.61 -75.12 33.62
CA MET A 1 -10.00 -76.33 34.24
C MET A 1 -8.52 -76.04 34.42
N ALA A 2 -7.87 -76.49 35.51
CA ALA A 2 -6.42 -76.33 35.78
C ALA A 2 -5.96 -74.84 35.90
N ARG A 3 -5.39 -74.28 36.98
CA ARG A 3 -4.55 -74.80 38.08
C ARG A 3 -3.31 -75.55 37.56
N ASP A 4 -2.07 -75.18 37.83
CA ASP A 4 -1.50 -74.45 38.98
C ASP A 4 -0.30 -73.57 38.61
N GLY A 5 0.22 -72.84 39.59
CA GLY A 5 1.65 -72.56 39.70
C GLY A 5 2.13 -72.92 41.10
N PRO A 6 3.43 -73.18 41.30
CA PRO A 6 4.02 -73.04 42.63
C PRO A 6 5.21 -72.08 42.67
N LEU A 7 5.42 -71.49 43.83
CA LEU A 7 6.56 -70.63 44.16
C LEU A 7 7.73 -71.45 44.73
N GLY A 8 8.94 -70.99 44.42
CA GLY A 8 10.00 -70.89 45.43
C GLY A 8 10.97 -72.05 45.60
N LEU A 9 12.25 -71.74 45.42
CA LEU A 9 13.34 -72.24 46.26
C LEU A 9 14.39 -71.13 46.40
N SER A 10 14.99 -71.00 47.58
CA SER A 10 15.83 -69.85 47.96
C SER A 10 17.27 -70.24 48.26
N SER A 11 18.25 -69.43 47.84
CA SER A 11 19.56 -69.37 48.52
C SER A 11 20.39 -68.11 48.18
N SER A 12 21.38 -67.84 49.02
CA SER A 12 22.47 -66.86 48.88
C SER A 12 22.13 -65.37 48.65
N LYS A 13 22.57 -64.51 49.61
CA LYS A 13 22.89 -63.10 49.37
C LYS A 13 24.38 -62.96 49.00
N SER A 14 24.72 -62.22 47.96
CA SER A 14 25.97 -61.44 47.91
C SER A 14 25.95 -60.34 46.82
N SER A 15 26.54 -59.20 47.19
CA SER A 15 27.19 -58.17 46.34
C SER A 15 26.79 -58.01 44.85
N GLY A 16 26.22 -56.84 44.55
CA GLY A 16 26.82 -55.95 43.53
C GLY A 16 26.24 -56.00 42.10
N SER A 17 25.34 -55.08 41.79
CA SER A 17 25.20 -54.54 40.43
C SER A 17 24.97 -53.02 40.51
N ALA A 18 25.64 -52.26 39.63
CA ALA A 18 25.63 -50.80 39.69
C ALA A 18 24.45 -50.22 38.90
N GLN A 19 23.47 -49.66 39.60
CA GLN A 19 22.51 -48.75 38.96
C GLN A 19 23.21 -47.41 38.72
N GLY A 20 23.53 -47.12 37.46
CA GLY A 20 23.97 -45.80 37.02
C GLY A 20 22.83 -44.80 37.20
N SER A 21 22.79 -44.11 38.33
CA SER A 21 21.75 -43.14 38.64
C SER A 21 21.84 -41.93 37.70
N VAL A 22 20.82 -41.76 36.86
CA VAL A 22 20.62 -40.51 36.12
C VAL A 22 20.37 -39.42 37.14
N ALA A 23 21.39 -38.61 37.40
CA ALA A 23 21.33 -37.51 38.34
C ALA A 23 20.30 -36.48 37.85
N VAL A 24 19.10 -36.51 38.41
CA VAL A 24 18.14 -35.41 38.30
C VAL A 24 18.71 -34.24 39.09
N ILE A 25 19.56 -33.44 38.43
CA ILE A 25 20.02 -32.16 38.93
C ILE A 25 18.79 -31.26 39.00
N LYS A 26 18.15 -31.23 40.18
CA LYS A 26 17.29 -30.11 40.55
C LYS A 26 18.15 -28.84 40.43
N PRO A 27 17.72 -27.82 39.68
CA PRO A 27 18.30 -26.49 39.83
C PRO A 27 18.26 -26.13 41.31
N SER A 28 19.37 -25.61 41.85
CA SER A 28 19.35 -25.08 43.21
C SER A 28 18.55 -23.79 43.23
N ASP A 29 17.66 -23.65 44.21
CA ASP A 29 16.90 -22.44 44.45
C ASP A 29 17.88 -21.28 44.76
N LYS A 30 18.16 -20.48 43.73
CA LYS A 30 18.80 -19.17 43.83
C LYS A 30 17.77 -18.14 43.44
N ASP A 31 17.41 -17.27 44.38
CA ASP A 31 16.35 -16.30 44.20
C ASP A 31 16.53 -15.45 42.95
N PHE A 32 15.50 -15.44 42.10
CA PHE A 32 15.38 -14.51 40.98
C PHE A 32 15.14 -13.09 41.54
N SER A 33 16.23 -12.40 41.87
CA SER A 33 16.16 -11.04 42.39
C SER A 33 15.52 -10.09 41.36
N SER A 34 14.58 -9.28 41.84
CA SER A 34 13.56 -8.61 41.03
C SER A 34 14.08 -7.37 40.27
N GLY A 35 14.82 -7.61 39.18
CA GLY A 35 15.06 -6.63 38.12
C GLY A 35 13.87 -6.48 37.15
N PRO A 36 13.86 -5.47 36.26
CA PRO A 36 12.72 -5.13 35.40
C PRO A 36 12.54 -6.06 34.17
N GLY A 37 12.33 -7.34 34.45
CA GLY A 37 11.72 -8.33 33.56
C GLY A 37 10.68 -9.10 34.37
N SER A 38 9.41 -8.75 34.21
CA SER A 38 8.31 -9.46 34.88
C SER A 38 8.25 -10.90 34.39
N LEU A 39 8.37 -11.87 35.29
CA LEU A 39 8.13 -13.29 34.97
C LEU A 39 6.76 -13.42 34.27
N PRO A 40 6.65 -14.15 33.15
CA PRO A 40 5.43 -14.17 32.38
C PRO A 40 4.24 -14.73 33.18
N GLY A 41 3.05 -14.19 32.89
CA GLY A 41 1.79 -14.74 33.41
C GLY A 41 1.50 -16.15 32.89
N ALA A 42 0.38 -16.73 33.33
CA ALA A 42 0.03 -18.14 33.16
C ALA A 42 -0.02 -18.68 31.70
N ASN A 43 0.09 -17.82 30.69
CA ASN A 43 -0.14 -18.15 29.28
C ASN A 43 1.12 -18.57 28.50
N VAL A 44 2.32 -18.59 29.11
CA VAL A 44 3.57 -19.02 28.44
C VAL A 44 3.81 -20.52 28.60
N SER A 45 4.12 -21.20 27.49
CA SER A 45 4.28 -22.65 27.43
C SER A 45 5.44 -23.16 28.28
N SER A 46 5.38 -24.42 28.71
CA SER A 46 6.41 -25.05 29.53
C SER A 46 7.76 -25.17 28.81
N VAL A 47 7.73 -25.44 27.51
CA VAL A 47 8.92 -25.40 26.64
C VAL A 47 9.51 -24.00 26.63
N CYS A 48 8.67 -22.99 26.39
CA CYS A 48 9.13 -21.61 26.28
C CYS A 48 9.71 -21.07 27.58
N ARG A 49 9.06 -21.35 28.72
CA ARG A 49 9.56 -20.99 30.05
C ARG A 49 10.95 -21.58 30.32
N ARG A 50 11.16 -22.86 30.00
CA ARG A 50 12.47 -23.52 30.12
C ARG A 50 13.52 -22.89 29.20
N SER A 51 13.14 -22.47 27.98
CA SER A 51 14.07 -21.76 27.08
C SER A 51 14.43 -20.36 27.61
N LEU A 52 13.47 -19.63 28.19
CA LEU A 52 13.71 -18.32 28.82
C LEU A 52 14.62 -18.46 30.05
N GLU A 53 14.38 -19.46 30.91
CA GLU A 53 15.24 -19.83 32.04
C GLU A 53 16.66 -20.15 31.57
N VAL A 54 16.81 -21.10 30.63
CA VAL A 54 18.10 -21.52 30.10
C VAL A 54 18.86 -20.34 29.51
N VAL A 55 18.29 -19.61 28.54
CA VAL A 55 18.96 -18.46 27.89
C VAL A 55 19.26 -17.35 28.91
N GLY A 56 18.38 -17.14 29.90
CA GLY A 56 18.60 -16.24 31.03
C GLY A 56 19.82 -16.60 31.90
N MET A 57 20.24 -17.86 31.96
CA MET A 57 21.45 -18.27 32.69
C MET A 57 22.75 -17.93 31.95
N TRP A 58 22.79 -17.98 30.60
CA TRP A 58 24.00 -17.61 29.81
C TRP A 58 24.40 -16.14 30.04
N ARG A 59 23.45 -15.29 30.45
CA ARG A 59 23.66 -13.89 30.86
C ARG A 59 24.72 -13.73 31.97
N TRP A 60 25.04 -14.80 32.71
CA TRP A 60 26.04 -14.81 33.78
C TRP A 60 27.41 -15.37 33.35
N GLU A 61 27.55 -15.95 32.15
CA GLU A 61 28.78 -16.64 31.72
C GLU A 61 29.50 -16.03 30.51
N GLU A 62 28.89 -15.08 29.78
CA GLU A 62 29.56 -14.36 28.69
C GLU A 62 30.60 -13.35 29.19
N LYS A 63 31.74 -13.87 29.68
CA LYS A 63 33.00 -13.14 29.84
C LYS A 63 33.36 -12.52 28.47
N GLY A 64 33.76 -11.25 28.48
CA GLY A 64 33.97 -10.46 27.27
C GLY A 64 34.94 -11.14 26.31
N THR A 65 34.43 -11.60 25.16
CA THR A 65 35.24 -12.15 24.08
C THR A 65 35.54 -11.07 23.07
N SER A 66 36.82 -10.72 22.96
CA SER A 66 37.31 -9.89 21.86
C SER A 66 37.02 -10.58 20.52
N GLN A 67 36.74 -9.77 19.51
CA GLN A 67 36.55 -10.16 18.13
C GLN A 67 37.58 -9.41 17.28
N LYS A 68 38.05 -10.04 16.20
CA LYS A 68 39.00 -9.42 15.29
C LYS A 68 38.29 -9.10 13.98
N ALA A 69 38.09 -7.80 13.69
CA ALA A 69 37.72 -7.36 12.35
C ALA A 69 38.74 -7.88 11.30
N LEU A 70 38.22 -8.26 10.14
CA LEU A 70 38.96 -8.78 8.99
C LEU A 70 39.10 -7.75 7.86
N SER A 71 38.48 -6.57 8.02
CA SER A 71 38.63 -5.42 7.13
C SER A 71 40.05 -4.84 7.18
N VAL A 72 40.49 -4.30 6.05
CA VAL A 72 41.83 -3.70 5.90
C VAL A 72 41.79 -2.16 6.05
N GLU A 73 40.64 -1.54 5.78
CA GLU A 73 40.44 -0.09 5.95
C GLU A 73 40.27 0.33 7.42
N THR A 74 40.83 1.49 7.77
CA THR A 74 40.59 2.15 9.07
C THR A 74 39.36 3.07 9.03
N GLY A 75 38.22 2.56 8.56
CA GLY A 75 36.99 3.33 8.41
C GLY A 75 35.82 2.54 7.80
N LYS A 76 34.84 3.28 7.26
CA LYS A 76 33.79 2.71 6.41
C LYS A 76 34.04 3.08 4.96
N ALA A 77 34.19 2.08 4.10
CA ALA A 77 34.01 2.25 2.68
C ALA A 77 32.58 2.76 2.40
N ASN A 78 32.46 3.72 1.47
CA ASN A 78 31.17 4.12 0.91
C ASN A 78 31.38 4.52 -0.55
N ASN A 79 31.23 3.56 -1.45
CA ASN A 79 31.44 3.77 -2.87
C ASN A 79 30.33 4.63 -3.48
N ASN A 80 30.71 5.79 -4.00
CA ASN A 80 29.79 6.64 -4.74
C ASN A 80 29.48 6.03 -6.12
N VAL A 81 28.27 5.51 -6.27
CA VAL A 81 27.74 5.04 -7.56
C VAL A 81 27.23 6.23 -8.36
N GLN A 82 27.67 6.34 -9.62
CA GLN A 82 27.20 7.34 -10.57
C GLN A 82 25.94 6.85 -11.30
N TRP A 83 25.00 7.77 -11.57
CA TRP A 83 23.82 7.53 -12.39
C TRP A 83 23.90 8.46 -13.61
N ASP A 84 24.40 7.92 -14.71
CA ASP A 84 24.50 8.60 -16.00
C ASP A 84 23.37 8.08 -16.89
N GLU A 85 22.52 8.95 -17.41
CA GLU A 85 21.27 8.54 -18.09
C GLU A 85 21.53 7.76 -19.39
N ASP A 86 22.63 8.06 -20.09
CA ASP A 86 23.08 7.31 -21.27
C ASP A 86 23.42 5.84 -20.96
N SER A 87 23.71 5.50 -19.69
CA SER A 87 23.97 4.10 -19.29
C SER A 87 22.71 3.21 -19.28
N VAL A 88 21.52 3.80 -19.51
CA VAL A 88 20.23 3.08 -19.65
C VAL A 88 20.00 2.54 -21.07
N GLU A 89 20.73 3.00 -22.08
CA GLU A 89 20.55 2.53 -23.46
C GLU A 89 21.37 1.27 -23.79
N PHE A 90 22.47 1.02 -23.07
CA PHE A 90 23.35 -0.12 -23.29
C PHE A 90 22.87 -1.42 -22.62
N MET A 91 22.47 -2.40 -23.43
CA MET A 91 22.28 -3.77 -22.94
C MET A 91 23.65 -4.42 -22.69
N PRO A 92 23.98 -4.85 -21.46
CA PRO A 92 25.28 -5.45 -21.17
C PRO A 92 25.43 -6.81 -21.87
N ALA A 93 26.62 -7.09 -22.41
CA ALA A 93 26.91 -8.37 -23.09
C ALA A 93 26.86 -9.60 -22.17
N ASN A 94 26.95 -9.40 -20.85
CA ASN A 94 26.73 -10.40 -19.82
C ASN A 94 25.77 -9.81 -18.76
N PRO A 95 24.44 -9.86 -18.98
CA PRO A 95 23.47 -9.34 -18.03
C PRO A 95 23.45 -10.17 -16.75
N VAL A 96 23.22 -9.52 -15.60
CA VAL A 96 23.00 -10.23 -14.34
C VAL A 96 21.66 -10.96 -14.32
N ARG A 97 21.63 -12.11 -13.64
CA ARG A 97 20.41 -12.81 -13.26
C ARG A 97 20.13 -12.62 -11.79
N ILE A 98 18.89 -12.28 -11.45
CA ILE A 98 18.50 -11.88 -10.10
C ILE A 98 17.76 -13.03 -9.42
N ALA A 99 18.11 -13.35 -8.18
CA ALA A 99 17.32 -14.16 -7.26
C ALA A 99 16.50 -13.26 -6.34
N PHE A 100 15.21 -13.14 -6.63
CA PHE A 100 14.25 -12.45 -5.79
C PHE A 100 13.76 -13.37 -4.68
N VAL A 101 14.03 -13.01 -3.42
CA VAL A 101 13.47 -13.69 -2.24
C VAL A 101 12.25 -12.91 -1.76
N LEU A 102 11.07 -13.50 -1.95
CA LEU A 102 9.78 -12.90 -1.58
C LEU A 102 9.36 -13.43 -0.21
N VAL A 103 9.40 -12.59 0.83
CA VAL A 103 8.97 -12.96 2.19
C VAL A 103 7.58 -12.38 2.44
N VAL A 104 6.56 -13.24 2.45
CA VAL A 104 5.15 -12.83 2.36
C VAL A 104 4.25 -13.43 3.43
N HIS A 105 3.22 -12.68 3.83
CA HIS A 105 2.23 -13.06 4.84
C HIS A 105 0.89 -12.34 4.59
N GLY A 106 -0.15 -12.72 5.33
CA GLY A 106 -1.47 -12.08 5.25
C GLY A 106 -2.38 -12.68 4.17
N ARG A 107 -3.29 -11.87 3.61
CA ARG A 107 -4.34 -12.32 2.68
C ARG A 107 -4.28 -11.70 1.27
N ALA A 108 -3.40 -10.71 1.04
CA ALA A 108 -3.33 -9.89 -0.19
C ALA A 108 -2.77 -10.61 -1.45
N SER A 109 -3.27 -11.82 -1.74
CA SER A 109 -2.82 -12.70 -2.83
C SER A 109 -2.81 -12.04 -4.21
N ARG A 110 -3.90 -11.34 -4.58
CA ARG A 110 -4.00 -10.64 -5.88
C ARG A 110 -3.00 -9.49 -6.03
N GLN A 111 -2.65 -8.81 -4.94
CA GLN A 111 -1.64 -7.75 -4.95
C GLN A 111 -0.23 -8.34 -5.08
N LEU A 112 0.06 -9.46 -4.40
CA LEU A 112 1.29 -10.22 -4.61
C LEU A 112 1.42 -10.69 -6.07
N GLN A 113 0.35 -11.22 -6.66
CA GLN A 113 0.35 -11.64 -8.07
C GLN A 113 0.56 -10.45 -9.03
N ARG A 114 -0.07 -9.30 -8.80
CA ARG A 114 0.16 -8.08 -9.60
C ARG A 114 1.61 -7.58 -9.51
N MET A 115 2.19 -7.54 -8.31
CA MET A 115 3.60 -7.19 -8.10
C MET A 115 4.54 -8.19 -8.78
N PHE A 116 4.29 -9.50 -8.60
CA PHE A 116 5.03 -10.57 -9.26
C PHE A 116 4.98 -10.42 -10.80
N LYS A 117 3.80 -10.16 -11.38
CA LYS A 117 3.60 -9.91 -12.82
C LYS A 117 4.48 -8.77 -13.33
N ALA A 118 4.62 -7.70 -12.56
CA ALA A 118 5.48 -6.55 -12.87
C ALA A 118 6.98 -6.88 -12.80
N ILE A 119 7.43 -7.64 -11.79
CA ILE A 119 8.86 -7.98 -11.62
C ILE A 119 9.32 -9.23 -12.37
N TYR A 120 8.41 -10.01 -12.97
CA TYR A 120 8.75 -11.29 -13.62
C TYR A 120 9.59 -11.12 -14.89
N HIS A 121 10.69 -11.86 -14.98
CA HIS A 121 11.35 -12.17 -16.23
C HIS A 121 11.86 -13.63 -16.24
N LYS A 122 11.83 -14.27 -17.40
CA LYS A 122 12.25 -15.68 -17.59
C LYS A 122 13.70 -15.97 -17.15
N ASP A 123 14.60 -14.98 -17.23
CA ASP A 123 16.02 -15.13 -16.91
C ASP A 123 16.34 -14.72 -15.46
N HIS A 124 15.31 -14.58 -14.61
CA HIS A 124 15.42 -14.32 -13.18
C HIS A 124 14.77 -15.44 -12.39
N PHE A 125 15.08 -15.52 -11.10
CA PHE A 125 14.67 -16.60 -10.20
C PHE A 125 13.86 -16.04 -9.04
N TYR A 126 12.82 -16.75 -8.60
CA TYR A 126 11.89 -16.28 -7.58
C TYR A 126 11.72 -17.35 -6.50
N TYR A 127 12.26 -17.09 -5.31
CA TYR A 127 12.15 -18.00 -4.16
C TYR A 127 11.23 -17.41 -3.10
N ILE A 128 10.11 -18.07 -2.84
CA ILE A 128 9.00 -17.50 -2.07
C ILE A 128 8.89 -18.19 -0.71
N HIS A 129 9.12 -17.42 0.36
CA HIS A 129 8.83 -17.83 1.73
C HIS A 129 7.46 -17.29 2.14
N VAL A 130 6.56 -18.17 2.57
CA VAL A 130 5.24 -17.79 3.09
C VAL A 130 5.16 -18.09 4.58
N ASP A 131 4.89 -17.08 5.40
CA ASP A 131 4.78 -17.21 6.86
C ASP A 131 3.91 -18.41 7.26
N LYS A 132 4.37 -19.20 8.24
CA LYS A 132 3.74 -20.46 8.69
C LYS A 132 2.26 -20.32 9.05
N ARG A 133 1.80 -19.13 9.46
CA ARG A 133 0.41 -18.81 9.82
C ARG A 133 -0.47 -18.49 8.59
N SER A 134 0.13 -18.08 7.47
CA SER A 134 -0.58 -17.59 6.27
C SER A 134 -0.91 -18.72 5.27
N ASN A 135 -1.70 -19.71 5.71
CA ASN A 135 -1.94 -20.93 4.92
C ASN A 135 -2.72 -20.71 3.61
N TYR A 136 -3.72 -19.84 3.58
CA TYR A 136 -4.37 -19.40 2.33
C TYR A 136 -3.36 -18.86 1.32
N LEU A 137 -2.52 -17.89 1.72
CA LEU A 137 -1.53 -17.30 0.83
C LEU A 137 -0.53 -18.35 0.33
N HIS A 138 -0.20 -19.35 1.15
CA HIS A 138 0.64 -20.48 0.76
C HIS A 138 -0.03 -21.37 -0.31
N ARG A 139 -1.34 -21.64 -0.20
CA ARG A 139 -2.09 -22.34 -1.27
C ARG A 139 -2.04 -21.56 -2.59
N GLN A 140 -2.32 -20.25 -2.55
CA GLN A 140 -2.26 -19.41 -3.75
C GLN A 140 -0.86 -19.34 -4.37
N VAL A 141 0.19 -19.23 -3.54
CA VAL A 141 1.59 -19.20 -3.99
C VAL A 141 1.99 -20.53 -4.65
N LEU A 142 1.64 -21.67 -4.07
CA LEU A 142 1.87 -22.98 -4.69
C LEU A 142 1.18 -23.11 -6.05
N GLN A 143 -0.06 -22.59 -6.17
CA GLN A 143 -0.86 -22.69 -7.40
C GLN A 143 -0.28 -21.91 -8.59
N PHE A 144 0.46 -20.80 -8.36
CA PHE A 144 1.14 -20.09 -9.44
C PHE A 144 2.63 -20.43 -9.58
N ALA A 145 3.31 -20.84 -8.51
CA ALA A 145 4.70 -21.30 -8.60
C ALA A 145 4.84 -22.54 -9.50
N SER A 146 3.84 -23.45 -9.49
CA SER A 146 3.82 -24.62 -10.37
C SER A 146 3.70 -24.30 -11.88
N GLN A 147 3.42 -23.06 -12.25
CA GLN A 147 3.24 -22.63 -13.65
C GLN A 147 4.56 -22.15 -14.29
N TYR A 148 5.62 -21.93 -13.50
CA TYR A 148 6.85 -21.28 -13.94
C TYR A 148 8.11 -22.00 -13.40
N PRO A 149 9.00 -22.55 -14.25
CA PRO A 149 10.14 -23.36 -13.79
C PRO A 149 11.20 -22.57 -13.02
N ASN A 150 11.20 -21.25 -13.15
CA ASN A 150 12.07 -20.31 -12.44
C ASN A 150 11.45 -19.77 -11.13
N VAL A 151 10.36 -20.36 -10.65
CA VAL A 151 9.71 -20.03 -9.38
C VAL A 151 9.73 -21.25 -8.45
N ARG A 152 10.13 -21.05 -7.19
CA ARG A 152 10.17 -22.09 -6.15
C ARG A 152 9.62 -21.53 -4.84
N VAL A 153 9.10 -22.41 -3.99
CA VAL A 153 8.57 -22.08 -2.65
C VAL A 153 9.45 -22.75 -1.61
N THR A 154 9.67 -22.11 -0.45
CA THR A 154 10.44 -22.73 0.64
C THR A 154 9.72 -23.98 1.17
N SER A 155 10.42 -25.11 1.25
CA SER A 155 9.88 -26.36 1.80
C SER A 155 9.62 -26.26 3.31
N TRP A 156 10.47 -25.48 3.98
CA TRP A 156 10.32 -25.03 5.37
C TRP A 156 9.59 -23.68 5.42
N ARG A 157 8.90 -23.38 6.53
CA ARG A 157 8.16 -22.12 6.73
C ARG A 157 8.26 -21.69 8.19
N MET A 158 8.68 -20.45 8.45
CA MET A 158 8.78 -19.87 9.79
C MET A 158 7.60 -18.93 10.07
N ALA A 159 7.28 -18.71 11.35
CA ALA A 159 6.32 -17.69 11.78
C ALA A 159 7.06 -16.36 12.01
N THR A 160 7.44 -15.71 10.91
CA THR A 160 8.23 -14.46 10.90
C THR A 160 7.43 -13.30 11.51
N ILE A 161 7.53 -13.15 12.84
CA ILE A 161 6.90 -12.06 13.59
C ILE A 161 7.64 -10.73 13.38
N TRP A 162 6.94 -9.61 13.62
CA TRP A 162 7.58 -8.29 13.54
C TRP A 162 8.75 -8.21 14.54
N GLY A 163 9.93 -7.82 14.07
CA GLY A 163 11.15 -7.76 14.90
C GLY A 163 11.78 -9.11 15.27
N GLY A 164 11.20 -10.23 14.85
CA GLY A 164 11.64 -11.59 15.19
C GLY A 164 13.08 -11.92 14.77
N ALA A 165 13.75 -12.74 15.58
CA ALA A 165 15.03 -13.36 15.24
C ALA A 165 14.90 -14.24 13.98
N SER A 166 13.76 -14.92 13.81
CA SER A 166 13.46 -15.84 12.71
C SER A 166 13.48 -15.21 11.32
N LEU A 167 13.41 -13.87 11.20
CA LEU A 167 13.57 -13.19 9.92
C LEU A 167 15.01 -13.29 9.38
N LEU A 168 16.04 -13.17 10.24
CA LEU A 168 17.41 -13.40 9.81
C LEU A 168 17.65 -14.88 9.50
N THR A 169 17.13 -15.80 10.34
CA THR A 169 17.21 -17.24 10.09
C THR A 169 16.57 -17.62 8.75
N THR A 170 15.45 -16.98 8.41
CA THR A 170 14.78 -17.10 7.10
C THR A 170 15.72 -16.65 5.97
N TYR A 171 16.31 -15.46 6.05
CA TYR A 171 17.23 -15.00 5.00
C TYR A 171 18.47 -15.91 4.88
N LEU A 172 19.13 -16.26 5.98
CA LEU A 172 20.32 -17.13 5.96
C LEU A 172 20.02 -18.52 5.40
N GLN A 173 18.86 -19.11 5.70
CA GLN A 173 18.46 -20.38 5.11
C GLN A 173 18.14 -20.24 3.62
N THR A 174 17.39 -19.20 3.19
CA THR A 174 17.16 -18.99 1.74
C THR A 174 18.44 -18.73 0.96
N MET A 175 19.43 -18.07 1.55
CA MET A 175 20.75 -17.85 0.97
C MET A 175 21.50 -19.17 0.78
N LYS A 176 21.45 -20.06 1.79
CA LYS A 176 22.00 -21.42 1.68
C LYS A 176 21.29 -22.23 0.58
N ASP A 177 19.96 -22.29 0.62
CA ASP A 177 19.14 -23.03 -0.35
C ASP A 177 19.46 -22.56 -1.79
N LEU A 178 19.57 -21.25 -2.01
CA LEU A 178 19.91 -20.63 -3.30
C LEU A 178 21.36 -20.89 -3.76
N MET A 179 22.30 -21.13 -2.83
CA MET A 179 23.66 -21.54 -3.18
C MET A 179 23.75 -23.03 -3.54
N GLU A 180 22.92 -23.87 -2.95
CA GLU A 180 22.84 -25.32 -3.23
C GLU A 180 22.05 -25.63 -4.53
N MET A 181 21.19 -24.71 -4.99
CA MET A 181 20.53 -24.78 -6.32
C MET A 181 21.50 -24.48 -7.47
N SER A 182 22.28 -25.49 -7.87
CA SER A 182 23.25 -25.40 -8.99
C SER A 182 22.62 -25.09 -10.36
N ASP A 183 21.32 -25.36 -10.53
CA ASP A 183 20.58 -25.06 -11.75
C ASP A 183 20.14 -23.58 -11.87
N TRP A 184 20.32 -22.79 -10.80
CA TRP A 184 19.96 -21.37 -10.71
C TRP A 184 21.23 -20.51 -10.52
N PRO A 185 21.96 -20.11 -11.59
CA PRO A 185 23.23 -19.40 -11.46
C PRO A 185 22.99 -17.88 -11.48
N TRP A 186 22.39 -17.39 -10.40
CA TRP A 186 22.12 -15.98 -10.10
C TRP A 186 23.37 -15.20 -9.65
N ASP A 187 23.39 -13.90 -9.92
CA ASP A 187 24.45 -12.96 -9.54
C ASP A 187 24.11 -12.14 -8.28
N PHE A 188 22.83 -11.78 -8.10
CA PHE A 188 22.34 -10.94 -7.00
C PHE A 188 21.16 -11.55 -6.25
N PHE A 189 21.17 -11.38 -4.93
CA PHE A 189 20.07 -11.61 -4.01
C PHE A 189 19.31 -10.30 -3.76
N ILE A 190 17.98 -10.28 -3.92
CA ILE A 190 17.13 -9.12 -3.59
C ILE A 190 15.94 -9.58 -2.75
N ASN A 191 15.71 -8.97 -1.58
CA ASN A 191 14.53 -9.24 -0.78
C ASN A 191 13.36 -8.28 -1.07
N LEU A 192 12.14 -8.79 -1.14
CA LEU A 192 10.90 -8.01 -1.29
C LEU A 192 9.78 -8.57 -0.39
N SER A 193 8.88 -7.70 0.06
CA SER A 193 7.61 -8.11 0.69
C SER A 193 6.43 -7.98 -0.30
N ALA A 194 5.28 -8.55 0.05
CA ALA A 194 4.04 -8.37 -0.72
C ALA A 194 3.52 -6.92 -0.78
N ALA A 195 4.15 -5.99 -0.03
CA ALA A 195 3.84 -4.56 0.02
C ALA A 195 4.97 -3.67 -0.57
N ASP A 196 5.98 -4.26 -1.21
CA ASP A 196 6.91 -3.53 -2.08
C ASP A 196 6.33 -3.43 -3.51
N TYR A 197 6.81 -2.48 -4.32
CA TYR A 197 6.51 -2.42 -5.76
C TYR A 197 7.71 -1.83 -6.52
N PRO A 198 7.99 -2.24 -7.77
CA PRO A 198 9.02 -1.60 -8.59
C PRO A 198 8.68 -0.14 -8.91
N ILE A 199 9.72 0.67 -9.12
CA ILE A 199 9.66 2.05 -9.63
C ILE A 199 10.72 2.21 -10.74
N SER A 200 10.59 3.24 -11.57
CA SER A 200 11.71 3.67 -12.43
C SER A 200 12.64 4.56 -11.59
N PRO A 201 13.97 4.38 -11.65
CA PRO A 201 14.92 5.45 -11.34
C PRO A 201 14.67 6.67 -12.25
N ASP A 202 15.23 7.80 -11.83
CA ASP A 202 14.93 9.11 -12.40
C ASP A 202 15.35 9.26 -13.87
N GLN A 203 14.48 9.95 -14.61
CA GLN A 203 14.74 10.51 -15.93
C GLN A 203 14.66 12.03 -15.80
N CYS A 204 15.80 12.68 -15.57
CA CYS A 204 15.96 14.08 -15.94
C CYS A 204 15.84 14.12 -17.47
N GLN A 205 14.65 14.46 -18.00
CA GLN A 205 14.44 14.50 -19.46
C GLN A 205 15.12 15.73 -20.10
N LEU A 206 16.41 15.91 -19.83
CA LEU A 206 17.24 17.01 -20.27
C LEU A 206 17.48 16.85 -21.77
N VAL A 207 16.58 17.45 -22.55
CA VAL A 207 17.01 18.17 -23.74
C VAL A 207 17.46 17.27 -24.91
N LYS A 208 17.04 16.00 -24.94
CA LYS A 208 16.97 15.18 -26.19
C LYS A 208 16.25 15.94 -27.34
N ASN A 209 15.37 16.89 -27.00
CA ASN A 209 14.74 17.81 -27.95
C ASN A 209 15.63 18.95 -28.50
N LEU A 210 16.72 19.39 -27.84
CA LEU A 210 17.69 20.28 -28.53
C LEU A 210 18.58 19.49 -29.50
N TYR A 211 18.83 18.19 -29.30
CA TYR A 211 19.55 17.43 -30.33
C TYR A 211 18.71 17.25 -31.60
N LEU A 212 17.39 17.11 -31.48
CA LEU A 212 16.47 17.29 -32.62
C LEU A 212 16.53 18.72 -33.20
N GLY A 213 16.66 19.75 -32.35
CA GLY A 213 16.87 21.15 -32.78
C GLY A 213 18.21 21.42 -33.47
N ILE A 214 19.28 20.71 -33.10
CA ILE A 214 20.61 20.79 -33.72
C ILE A 214 20.57 20.06 -35.08
N LEU A 215 19.86 18.94 -35.20
CA LEU A 215 19.60 18.30 -36.50
C LEU A 215 18.74 19.19 -37.42
N TRP A 216 17.72 19.86 -36.89
CA TRP A 216 17.00 20.92 -37.63
C TRP A 216 17.90 22.11 -38.02
N SER A 217 18.96 22.38 -37.27
CA SER A 217 19.97 23.39 -37.63
C SER A 217 20.85 22.95 -38.79
N PHE A 218 20.95 21.64 -39.08
CA PHE A 218 21.58 21.11 -40.29
C PHE A 218 20.64 21.12 -41.50
N ASP A 219 19.33 20.85 -41.34
CA ASP A 219 18.35 21.03 -42.44
C ASP A 219 18.34 22.49 -42.95
N LEU A 220 18.45 23.46 -42.04
CA LEU A 220 18.59 24.89 -42.37
C LEU A 220 19.92 25.26 -43.06
N ALA A 221 20.93 24.39 -43.05
CA ALA A 221 22.15 24.53 -43.84
C ALA A 221 22.01 23.90 -45.24
N VAL A 222 21.23 22.81 -45.37
CA VAL A 222 21.01 22.11 -46.64
C VAL A 222 19.98 22.82 -47.51
N GLN A 223 18.85 23.29 -46.95
CA GLN A 223 17.84 24.06 -47.70
C GLN A 223 18.31 25.47 -48.15
N LYS A 224 19.53 25.89 -47.78
CA LYS A 224 20.08 27.20 -48.13
C LYS A 224 21.27 27.14 -49.10
N SER A 225 21.51 25.99 -49.73
CA SER A 225 22.61 25.78 -50.68
C SER A 225 22.20 25.23 -52.05
N GLN A 226 20.90 25.05 -52.33
CA GLN A 226 20.38 24.80 -53.68
C GLN A 226 19.08 25.57 -53.98
N MET A 227 19.00 26.11 -55.19
CA MET A 227 17.86 26.81 -55.84
C MET A 227 17.44 28.15 -55.23
N ASP A 228 18.16 29.19 -55.64
CA ASP A 228 17.72 30.59 -55.59
C ASP A 228 16.39 30.82 -56.34
N ILE A 229 15.57 31.74 -55.84
CA ILE A 229 14.50 32.36 -56.63
C ILE A 229 15.14 33.45 -57.50
N LEU A 230 15.20 33.23 -58.82
CA LEU A 230 15.86 34.15 -59.76
C LEU A 230 14.91 34.67 -60.85
N LEU A 231 14.07 35.64 -60.45
CA LEU A 231 13.38 36.61 -61.32
C LEU A 231 13.15 37.90 -60.50
N CYS A 232 13.36 39.12 -61.00
CA CYS A 232 13.96 39.52 -62.28
C CYS A 232 14.47 40.98 -62.22
N ASN A 233 15.65 41.26 -62.78
CA ASN A 233 16.01 42.54 -63.43
C ASN A 233 17.25 42.30 -64.33
N PRO A 234 17.63 43.19 -65.27
CA PRO A 234 17.97 42.74 -66.62
C PRO A 234 19.39 43.12 -67.09
N ARG A 235 19.71 42.70 -68.33
CA ARG A 235 20.92 43.03 -69.13
C ARG A 235 22.18 42.23 -68.74
N LEU A 236 23.09 41.83 -69.64
CA LEU A 236 23.11 41.87 -71.13
C LEU A 236 24.15 40.85 -71.69
N HIS A 237 23.97 40.48 -72.97
CA HIS A 237 24.96 39.96 -73.93
C HIS A 237 25.65 38.56 -73.80
N ALA A 238 25.70 37.92 -74.98
CA ALA A 238 26.81 37.12 -75.57
C ALA A 238 26.87 35.57 -75.41
N MET A 239 26.56 34.91 -76.54
CA MET A 239 27.11 33.62 -77.05
C MET A 239 28.64 33.72 -77.33
N PRO A 240 29.42 32.66 -77.73
CA PRO A 240 29.00 31.45 -78.48
C PRO A 240 29.75 30.08 -78.31
N THR A 241 29.12 29.01 -78.83
CA THR A 241 29.74 27.73 -79.36
C THR A 241 30.53 26.83 -78.37
N ARG A 242 30.88 25.55 -78.63
CA ARG A 242 30.76 24.57 -79.76
C ARG A 242 30.63 23.14 -79.15
N MET A 243 29.86 22.16 -79.66
CA MET A 243 30.25 21.07 -80.62
C MET A 243 31.67 20.47 -80.32
N GLN A 244 31.95 19.16 -80.21
CA GLN A 244 31.49 17.89 -80.85
C GLN A 244 31.88 16.68 -79.94
N SER A 245 31.09 15.61 -79.69
CA SER A 245 30.70 14.40 -80.47
C SER A 245 31.72 13.22 -80.58
N GLY A 246 31.34 11.99 -80.17
CA GLY A 246 32.11 10.73 -80.28
C GLY A 246 32.24 9.98 -78.93
N LEU A 247 31.45 8.97 -78.50
CA LEU A 247 30.73 7.83 -79.09
C LEU A 247 31.56 6.51 -79.18
N VAL A 248 31.48 5.67 -78.12
CA VAL A 248 31.55 4.19 -78.10
C VAL A 248 30.63 3.69 -76.96
N GLU A 249 30.06 2.49 -77.07
CA GLU A 249 29.10 1.84 -76.16
C GLU A 249 29.78 1.31 -74.86
N GLY A 250 29.13 1.05 -73.71
CA GLY A 250 27.73 1.11 -73.22
C GLY A 250 27.76 0.74 -71.71
N PRO A 251 26.70 0.22 -71.03
CA PRO A 251 25.29 0.09 -71.40
C PRO A 251 24.31 0.62 -70.30
N GLU A 252 23.46 1.62 -70.57
CA GLU A 252 22.54 2.16 -69.53
C GLU A 252 21.23 2.82 -70.04
N GLN A 253 20.27 2.91 -69.12
CA GLN A 253 19.10 3.82 -68.99
C GLN A 253 18.12 4.15 -70.15
N VAL A 254 16.82 3.98 -69.81
CA VAL A 254 15.68 4.93 -69.93
C VAL A 254 15.48 5.74 -71.23
N ARG A 255 14.25 5.66 -71.80
CA ARG A 255 13.39 6.76 -72.36
C ARG A 255 12.13 6.17 -73.07
N THR A 256 11.02 6.87 -73.41
CA THR A 256 10.68 8.32 -73.45
C THR A 256 9.15 8.61 -73.37
N SER A 257 8.81 9.92 -73.24
CA SER A 257 7.71 10.69 -73.90
C SER A 257 6.25 10.64 -73.34
N PHE A 258 5.39 11.68 -73.46
CA PHE A 258 5.56 13.13 -73.78
C PHE A 258 4.26 13.98 -73.52
N TRP A 259 4.44 15.30 -73.24
CA TRP A 259 3.59 16.47 -73.63
C TRP A 259 2.18 16.59 -72.96
N GLU A 260 1.46 17.74 -72.85
CA GLU A 260 1.62 19.12 -73.40
C GLU A 260 0.86 20.26 -72.60
N ARG A 261 1.29 21.55 -72.78
CA ARG A 261 0.56 22.87 -72.71
C ARG A 261 -0.07 23.50 -71.43
N CYS A 262 -0.29 24.84 -71.52
CA CYS A 262 -0.94 25.81 -70.58
C CYS A 262 -1.91 26.76 -71.38
N PRO A 263 -2.65 27.77 -70.80
CA PRO A 263 -2.08 29.12 -70.49
C PRO A 263 -2.78 30.07 -69.43
N GLU A 264 -2.10 31.20 -69.08
CA GLU A 264 -2.61 32.56 -68.68
C GLU A 264 -3.43 32.80 -67.35
N CYS A 265 -3.61 34.00 -66.72
CA CYS A 265 -2.94 35.33 -66.58
C CYS A 265 -3.54 36.07 -65.29
N CYS A 266 -3.37 37.34 -64.83
CA CYS A 266 -2.73 38.64 -65.23
C CYS A 266 -2.43 39.62 -64.02
N CYS A 267 -2.54 40.96 -64.19
CA CYS A 267 -2.11 42.14 -63.36
C CYS A 267 -3.13 42.71 -62.31
N ALA A 268 -2.85 43.52 -61.24
CA ALA A 268 -1.81 44.52 -60.76
C ALA A 268 -2.21 46.04 -60.94
N PRO A 269 -1.63 47.12 -60.30
CA PRO A 269 -0.42 47.27 -59.43
C PRO A 269 -0.45 48.31 -58.22
N ALA A 270 0.74 48.62 -57.62
CA ALA A 270 1.18 49.88 -56.89
C ALA A 270 0.64 50.22 -55.45
N GLU A 271 1.35 50.88 -54.48
CA GLU A 271 2.75 51.39 -54.35
C GLU A 271 3.33 51.50 -52.88
N VAL A 272 4.21 52.48 -52.52
CA VAL A 272 5.44 52.25 -51.68
C VAL A 272 6.02 53.45 -50.80
N HIS A 273 6.77 53.16 -49.69
CA HIS A 273 7.81 53.98 -48.91
C HIS A 273 7.40 55.12 -47.89
N PHE A 274 8.20 55.68 -46.93
CA PHE A 274 9.61 55.49 -46.39
C PHE A 274 9.89 56.05 -44.92
N GLN A 275 10.81 55.40 -44.16
CA GLN A 275 11.86 55.81 -43.14
C GLN A 275 11.85 57.02 -42.10
N VAL A 276 12.13 56.69 -40.81
CA VAL A 276 13.26 57.10 -39.86
C VAL A 276 13.32 58.42 -38.98
N HIS A 277 13.46 58.20 -37.64
CA HIS A 277 14.15 58.89 -36.49
C HIS A 277 14.42 60.44 -36.39
N TRP A 278 14.18 61.05 -35.19
CA TRP A 278 15.19 61.29 -34.09
C TRP A 278 14.77 62.32 -32.97
N VAL A 279 15.29 62.12 -31.72
CA VAL A 279 15.86 63.15 -30.76
C VAL A 279 15.01 63.99 -29.72
N LEU A 280 15.48 63.95 -28.44
CA LEU A 280 15.51 64.93 -27.29
C LEU A 280 14.35 65.27 -26.29
N CYS A 281 14.74 65.25 -24.99
CA CYS A 281 14.58 66.29 -23.91
C CYS A 281 13.65 66.14 -22.65
N ARG A 282 14.26 65.69 -21.53
CA ARG A 282 14.37 66.31 -20.16
C ARG A 282 13.17 66.85 -19.31
N CYS A 283 13.05 66.23 -18.11
CA CYS A 283 13.12 66.83 -16.74
C CYS A 283 11.93 67.55 -16.03
N ALA A 284 11.65 67.13 -14.77
CA ALA A 284 11.74 67.91 -13.51
C ALA A 284 10.52 67.91 -12.50
N ALA A 285 10.67 67.11 -11.44
CA ALA A 285 10.74 67.51 -10.01
C ALA A 285 9.50 67.82 -9.11
N ILE A 286 9.61 67.40 -7.82
CA ILE A 286 8.90 67.83 -6.57
C ILE A 286 7.40 67.40 -6.46
N GLY A 287 6.88 66.93 -5.31
CA GLY A 287 7.49 66.54 -4.03
C GLY A 287 6.51 66.56 -2.82
N LYS A 288 6.98 66.05 -1.66
CA LYS A 288 6.36 66.04 -0.30
C LYS A 288 5.30 64.97 0.07
N THR A 289 5.55 64.37 1.24
CA THR A 289 4.64 63.66 2.18
C THR A 289 4.25 64.66 3.32
N PRO A 290 3.59 64.34 4.48
CA PRO A 290 3.25 63.02 5.06
C PRO A 290 1.93 62.89 5.89
N SER A 291 1.74 61.67 6.44
CA SER A 291 1.40 61.36 7.86
C SER A 291 -0.03 60.99 8.32
N LEU A 292 -0.03 59.98 9.21
CA LEU A 292 -0.92 59.71 10.36
C LEU A 292 -2.33 59.10 10.15
N SER A 293 -2.91 58.65 11.28
CA SER A 293 -3.95 57.63 11.47
C SER A 293 -4.63 57.83 12.85
N PRO A 294 -5.44 56.90 13.42
CA PRO A 294 -6.59 56.11 12.91
C PRO A 294 -7.89 56.37 13.73
N GLY A 295 -9.08 55.85 13.34
CA GLY A 295 -10.23 55.79 14.27
C GLY A 295 -11.63 55.38 13.79
N LEU A 296 -12.07 54.19 14.21
CA LEU A 296 -13.40 53.77 14.73
C LEU A 296 -14.78 54.10 14.06
N LEU A 297 -15.70 53.13 14.30
CA LEU A 297 -17.18 53.20 14.45
C LEU A 297 -18.14 53.29 13.23
N SER A 298 -18.75 52.13 12.92
CA SER A 298 -20.18 51.84 12.70
C SER A 298 -21.18 52.95 12.28
N PHE A 299 -22.03 52.66 11.28
CA PHE A 299 -23.45 52.29 11.50
C PHE A 299 -24.13 51.74 10.21
N LEU A 300 -25.30 51.09 10.39
CA LEU A 300 -26.27 50.63 9.38
C LEU A 300 -27.52 51.57 9.41
N PRO A 301 -28.55 51.45 8.53
CA PRO A 301 -28.69 50.68 7.28
C PRO A 301 -29.30 51.48 6.08
N SER A 302 -29.55 50.77 4.97
CA SER A 302 -30.72 50.90 4.06
C SER A 302 -31.20 52.26 3.52
N SER A 303 -31.25 52.36 2.19
CA SER A 303 -32.47 52.79 1.47
C SER A 303 -32.56 52.06 0.12
N SER A 304 -33.77 51.86 -0.38
CA SER A 304 -34.08 51.05 -1.57
C SER A 304 -34.93 51.83 -2.59
N ALA A 305 -35.05 51.23 -3.79
CA ALA A 305 -35.88 51.63 -4.93
C ALA A 305 -35.30 52.68 -5.89
N VAL A 306 -35.43 52.42 -7.20
CA VAL A 306 -36.49 52.98 -8.07
C VAL A 306 -36.35 52.36 -9.48
N LEU A 307 -37.48 51.89 -10.05
CA LEU A 307 -37.80 51.54 -11.46
C LEU A 307 -36.75 50.74 -12.30
N GLN A 308 -37.03 49.59 -12.92
CA GLN A 308 -38.16 49.19 -13.78
C GLN A 308 -38.17 49.89 -15.15
N ASP A 309 -37.75 49.20 -16.22
CA ASP A 309 -38.71 48.74 -17.24
C ASP A 309 -38.14 47.65 -18.18
N CYS A 310 -39.00 47.09 -19.05
CA CYS A 310 -38.73 45.88 -19.84
C CYS A 310 -37.84 46.09 -21.09
N GLN A 311 -37.16 45.03 -21.52
CA GLN A 311 -36.64 44.86 -22.87
C GLN A 311 -37.04 43.50 -23.46
N SER A 312 -37.30 43.45 -24.76
CA SER A 312 -37.63 42.24 -25.50
C SER A 312 -37.08 42.26 -26.94
N ALA A 313 -36.36 41.18 -27.27
CA ALA A 313 -35.99 40.72 -28.62
C ALA A 313 -35.04 41.55 -29.52
N ALA A 314 -34.37 40.80 -30.41
CA ALA A 314 -33.56 41.18 -31.57
C ALA A 314 -32.13 41.73 -31.36
N GLU A 315 -31.20 41.13 -32.11
CA GLU A 315 -29.81 41.56 -32.37
C GLU A 315 -29.80 42.72 -33.40
N PRO A 316 -28.74 43.55 -33.57
CA PRO A 316 -27.43 43.07 -34.11
C PRO A 316 -26.14 43.84 -33.68
N GLY A 317 -24.97 43.25 -33.97
CA GLY A 317 -23.75 44.02 -34.34
C GLY A 317 -22.58 44.13 -33.35
N GLU A 318 -21.39 43.75 -33.82
CA GLU A 318 -20.06 44.17 -33.33
C GLU A 318 -19.65 45.55 -33.92
N PRO A 319 -18.50 46.19 -33.54
CA PRO A 319 -17.64 46.04 -32.35
C PRO A 319 -17.30 47.38 -31.63
N GLY A 320 -16.68 47.34 -30.44
CA GLY A 320 -16.03 48.52 -29.83
C GLY A 320 -15.26 48.24 -28.52
N VAL A 321 -14.03 48.76 -28.39
CA VAL A 321 -13.10 48.59 -27.24
C VAL A 321 -12.25 49.88 -27.11
N PRO A 322 -12.22 50.56 -25.94
CA PRO A 322 -11.14 50.42 -24.92
C PRO A 322 -11.70 50.49 -23.47
N GLU A 323 -10.98 50.42 -22.32
CA GLU A 323 -9.57 50.29 -21.89
C GLU A 323 -9.62 49.62 -20.47
N ALA A 324 -8.80 48.65 -20.04
CA ALA A 324 -7.40 48.72 -19.54
C ALA A 324 -7.12 49.90 -18.57
N LEU A 325 -6.37 49.78 -17.44
CA LEU A 325 -5.65 48.68 -16.74
C LEU A 325 -5.72 49.00 -15.20
N GLU A 326 -5.19 48.30 -14.18
CA GLU A 326 -3.83 47.79 -13.93
C GLU A 326 -3.81 46.63 -12.91
N ILE A 327 -3.11 45.53 -13.21
CA ILE A 327 -2.27 44.78 -12.24
C ILE A 327 -1.04 44.28 -13.01
N ALA A 328 0.17 44.47 -12.46
CA ALA A 328 1.43 43.91 -12.98
C ALA A 328 2.07 42.98 -11.92
N GLY A 329 2.86 41.95 -12.28
CA GLY A 329 3.31 41.54 -13.62
C GLY A 329 3.99 40.16 -13.62
N ALA A 330 4.91 39.93 -14.57
CA ALA A 330 5.57 38.64 -14.90
C ALA A 330 4.60 37.55 -15.44
N ARG A 331 4.20 37.53 -16.72
CA ARG A 331 4.99 37.32 -17.97
C ARG A 331 5.78 35.99 -18.00
N GLY A 332 5.41 35.10 -18.93
CA GLY A 332 6.15 33.87 -19.23
C GLY A 332 5.47 32.94 -20.23
N THR A 333 4.29 32.40 -19.89
CA THR A 333 3.73 31.18 -20.54
C THR A 333 2.56 31.41 -21.49
N ALA A 334 1.80 32.50 -21.36
CA ALA A 334 0.48 32.67 -22.00
C ALA A 334 0.50 32.82 -23.54
N VAL A 335 1.66 33.05 -24.18
CA VAL A 335 1.74 33.32 -25.64
C VAL A 335 1.80 32.03 -26.47
N ALA A 336 2.30 30.93 -25.91
CA ALA A 336 2.49 29.67 -26.65
C ALA A 336 1.17 28.93 -26.97
N GLN A 337 0.19 28.96 -26.07
CA GLN A 337 -1.07 28.22 -26.25
C GLN A 337 -1.96 28.81 -27.35
N THR A 338 -2.01 30.14 -27.48
CA THR A 338 -2.88 30.82 -28.45
C THR A 338 -2.47 30.57 -29.91
N LEU A 339 -1.16 30.48 -30.17
CA LEU A 339 -0.64 30.20 -31.51
C LEU A 339 -0.92 28.76 -31.97
N LEU A 340 -0.86 27.78 -31.07
CA LEU A 340 -1.12 26.37 -31.40
C LEU A 340 -2.58 26.14 -31.83
N LEU A 341 -3.53 26.80 -31.17
CA LEU A 341 -4.97 26.71 -31.47
C LEU A 341 -5.35 27.31 -32.83
N LEU A 342 -4.61 28.33 -33.31
CA LEU A 342 -4.82 28.91 -34.64
C LEU A 342 -4.27 28.02 -35.77
N TYR A 343 -3.19 27.28 -35.52
CA TYR A 343 -2.58 26.41 -36.54
C TYR A 343 -3.45 25.18 -36.85
N VAL A 344 -4.00 24.54 -35.81
CA VAL A 344 -4.86 23.34 -35.94
C VAL A 344 -6.15 23.62 -36.73
N LYS A 345 -6.68 24.86 -36.69
CA LYS A 345 -7.93 25.23 -37.37
C LYS A 345 -7.80 25.50 -38.88
N LYS A 346 -6.61 25.46 -39.48
CA LYS A 346 -6.41 25.81 -40.91
C LYS A 346 -5.92 24.69 -41.83
N CYS A 347 -5.46 23.55 -41.30
CA CYS A 347 -5.04 22.38 -42.11
C CYS A 347 -6.22 21.46 -42.47
N GLY A 348 -7.22 21.98 -43.19
CA GLY A 348 -8.37 21.22 -43.69
C GLY A 348 -8.24 20.80 -45.16
N SER A 349 -7.29 19.91 -45.50
CA SER A 349 -7.18 19.38 -46.88
C SER A 349 -6.54 17.98 -46.94
N ASN A 350 -7.03 17.13 -47.85
CA ASN A 350 -6.72 15.69 -47.92
C ASN A 350 -5.35 15.35 -48.57
N LEU A 351 -4.33 16.19 -48.41
CA LEU A 351 -3.01 15.97 -49.04
C LEU A 351 -1.98 15.26 -48.14
N CYS A 352 -2.04 15.42 -46.81
CA CYS A 352 -1.06 14.78 -45.91
C CYS A 352 -1.20 13.24 -45.81
N GLN A 353 -2.31 12.66 -46.28
CA GLN A 353 -2.65 11.26 -46.04
C GLN A 353 -2.00 10.25 -47.00
N ARG A 354 -1.15 10.70 -47.95
CA ARG A 354 -0.45 9.82 -48.91
C ARG A 354 1.08 9.81 -48.81
N HIS A 355 1.70 10.61 -47.93
CA HIS A 355 3.16 10.59 -47.70
C HIS A 355 3.60 10.32 -46.25
N LEU A 356 2.66 10.25 -45.29
CA LEU A 356 2.94 9.73 -43.94
C LEU A 356 2.83 8.20 -43.82
N GLY A 357 2.62 7.48 -44.94
CA GLY A 357 2.30 6.05 -44.96
C GLY A 357 3.47 5.07 -44.81
N ASN A 358 4.72 5.53 -44.69
CA ASN A 358 5.89 4.63 -44.67
C ASN A 358 7.10 5.15 -43.84
N LEU A 359 6.85 5.91 -42.78
CA LEU A 359 7.86 6.18 -41.75
C LEU A 359 7.67 5.21 -40.58
N PRO A 360 8.67 4.37 -40.24
CA PRO A 360 8.59 3.44 -39.11
C PRO A 360 8.83 4.18 -37.79
N LEU A 361 7.92 5.09 -37.43
CA LEU A 361 7.82 5.69 -36.10
C LEU A 361 7.30 4.68 -35.07
N LYS A 362 8.00 3.55 -34.95
CA LYS A 362 8.11 2.82 -33.70
C LYS A 362 8.88 3.72 -32.74
N ALA A 363 8.16 4.67 -32.14
CA ALA A 363 8.55 5.23 -30.86
C ALA A 363 8.67 4.05 -29.89
N LYS A 364 9.91 3.56 -29.72
CA LYS A 364 10.21 2.35 -28.97
C LYS A 364 10.10 2.70 -27.49
N VAL A 365 8.86 2.75 -27.00
CA VAL A 365 8.53 2.83 -25.57
C VAL A 365 9.27 1.67 -24.90
N SER A 366 10.40 1.98 -24.29
CA SER A 366 11.30 0.96 -23.80
C SER A 366 10.80 0.52 -22.43
N GLU A 367 10.14 -0.63 -22.40
CA GLU A 367 9.58 -1.30 -21.21
C GLU A 367 10.71 -1.71 -20.23
N ARG A 368 11.33 -0.73 -19.58
CA ARG A 368 12.63 -0.90 -18.91
C ARG A 368 12.60 -0.43 -17.47
N THR A 369 12.13 -1.27 -16.57
CA THR A 369 12.43 -1.16 -15.12
C THR A 369 13.35 -2.30 -14.68
N ASN A 370 12.98 -3.54 -15.01
CA ASN A 370 13.86 -4.71 -14.88
C ASN A 370 15.14 -4.54 -15.71
N ASP A 371 15.05 -4.16 -16.99
CA ASP A 371 16.23 -3.90 -17.84
C ASP A 371 17.16 -2.82 -17.27
N GLN A 372 16.61 -1.74 -16.72
CA GLN A 372 17.40 -0.69 -16.04
C GLN A 372 18.12 -1.25 -14.80
N LEU A 373 17.41 -2.03 -13.98
CA LEU A 373 17.98 -2.68 -12.79
C LEU A 373 19.09 -3.68 -13.18
N VAL A 374 18.87 -4.46 -14.23
CA VAL A 374 19.84 -5.44 -14.76
C VAL A 374 21.06 -4.72 -15.36
N ALA A 375 20.89 -3.65 -16.14
CA ALA A 375 22.00 -2.86 -16.67
C ALA A 375 22.84 -2.23 -15.53
N PHE A 376 22.17 -1.60 -14.56
CA PHE A 376 22.80 -1.00 -13.38
C PHE A 376 23.58 -2.03 -12.54
N LEU A 377 22.96 -3.15 -12.18
CA LEU A 377 23.61 -4.22 -11.42
C LEU A 377 24.70 -4.95 -12.23
N SER A 378 24.64 -4.95 -13.56
CA SER A 378 25.72 -5.46 -14.41
C SER A 378 26.94 -4.52 -14.42
N ARG A 379 26.73 -3.19 -14.35
CA ARG A 379 27.81 -2.19 -14.19
C ARG A 379 28.45 -2.26 -12.80
N TYR A 380 27.69 -2.63 -11.78
CA TYR A 380 28.11 -2.66 -10.37
C TYR A 380 28.11 -4.06 -9.75
N ARG A 381 28.51 -5.08 -10.54
CA ARG A 381 28.36 -6.52 -10.21
C ARG A 381 29.00 -6.97 -8.90
N ASP A 382 30.11 -6.33 -8.52
CA ASP A 382 30.90 -6.65 -7.33
C ASP A 382 30.52 -5.81 -6.09
N MET A 383 29.52 -4.92 -6.18
CA MET A 383 29.06 -4.07 -5.09
C MET A 383 27.96 -4.72 -4.23
N ASN A 384 27.79 -4.22 -3.01
CA ASN A 384 26.70 -4.59 -2.09
C ASN A 384 25.92 -3.33 -1.67
N PHE A 385 24.59 -3.38 -1.79
CA PHE A 385 23.69 -2.23 -1.66
C PHE A 385 22.90 -2.31 -0.35
N LEU A 386 23.45 -1.67 0.68
CA LEU A 386 22.87 -1.56 2.02
C LEU A 386 22.56 -0.10 2.34
N LYS A 387 21.68 0.15 3.32
CA LYS A 387 21.40 1.51 3.78
C LYS A 387 21.64 1.59 5.27
N SER A 388 22.67 2.33 5.67
CA SER A 388 22.98 2.64 7.06
C SER A 388 22.09 3.78 7.59
N HIS A 389 21.98 3.88 8.91
CA HIS A 389 21.07 4.79 9.59
C HIS A 389 21.49 6.28 9.51
N GLY A 390 22.76 6.58 9.18
CA GLY A 390 23.26 7.92 8.87
C GLY A 390 23.14 8.96 10.00
N ARG A 391 23.36 8.55 11.27
CA ARG A 391 23.21 9.38 12.48
C ARG A 391 24.26 8.99 13.53
N ASP A 392 24.13 9.47 14.77
CA ASP A 392 24.87 8.92 15.92
C ASP A 392 24.59 7.42 16.11
N ASN A 393 25.64 6.60 16.08
CA ASN A 393 25.59 5.15 16.22
C ASN A 393 25.28 4.69 17.65
N ALA A 394 25.78 5.41 18.67
CA ALA A 394 25.49 5.05 20.06
C ALA A 394 23.99 5.16 20.37
N ARG A 395 23.29 6.12 19.75
CA ARG A 395 21.83 6.25 19.77
C ARG A 395 21.10 5.26 18.84
N PHE A 396 21.73 4.73 17.80
CA PHE A 396 21.18 3.63 17.00
C PHE A 396 21.14 2.34 17.83
N ILE A 397 22.29 1.92 18.36
CA ILE A 397 22.44 0.73 19.24
C ILE A 397 21.37 0.71 20.35
N ARG A 398 21.24 1.81 21.11
CA ARG A 398 20.25 1.96 22.20
C ARG A 398 18.78 2.01 21.74
N LYS A 399 18.50 2.34 20.47
CA LYS A 399 17.13 2.39 19.93
C LYS A 399 16.67 1.09 19.32
N GLN A 400 17.58 0.35 18.70
CA GLN A 400 17.35 -1.01 18.22
C GLN A 400 17.31 -2.02 19.37
N GLY A 401 17.87 -1.67 20.54
CA GLY A 401 18.01 -2.60 21.66
C GLY A 401 19.12 -3.63 21.41
N LEU A 402 20.15 -3.31 20.62
CA LEU A 402 21.29 -4.20 20.39
C LEU A 402 22.07 -4.48 21.68
N ASP A 403 22.00 -3.57 22.65
CA ASP A 403 22.51 -3.70 24.02
C ASP A 403 21.60 -4.54 24.95
N ARG A 404 20.53 -5.15 24.40
CA ARG A 404 19.62 -6.06 25.11
C ARG A 404 19.64 -7.46 24.51
N LEU A 405 19.44 -8.46 25.35
CA LEU A 405 19.27 -9.86 24.99
C LEU A 405 17.79 -10.16 24.78
N PHE A 406 17.44 -10.74 23.63
CA PHE A 406 16.07 -11.16 23.30
C PHE A 406 16.00 -12.66 22.98
N LEU A 407 14.82 -13.25 23.15
CA LEU A 407 14.52 -14.62 22.70
C LEU A 407 13.18 -14.63 21.93
N GLU A 408 13.18 -15.20 20.73
CA GLU A 408 11.94 -15.50 20.00
C GLU A 408 11.35 -16.82 20.51
N CYS A 409 10.13 -16.77 21.05
CA CYS A 409 9.48 -17.94 21.65
C CYS A 409 7.97 -17.74 21.81
N ASP A 410 7.16 -18.79 21.62
CA ASP A 410 5.68 -18.73 21.60
C ASP A 410 5.11 -17.61 20.68
N THR A 411 5.80 -17.34 19.55
CA THR A 411 5.52 -16.23 18.61
C THR A 411 5.61 -14.81 19.21
N HIS A 412 6.42 -14.63 20.25
CA HIS A 412 6.72 -13.36 20.89
C HIS A 412 8.25 -13.13 21.03
N MET A 413 8.72 -11.87 21.02
CA MET A 413 10.12 -11.51 21.31
C MET A 413 10.27 -11.03 22.76
N TRP A 414 10.72 -11.93 23.63
CA TRP A 414 10.91 -11.70 25.06
C TRP A 414 12.24 -10.98 25.34
N ARG A 415 12.25 -9.96 26.19
CA ARG A 415 13.47 -9.21 26.57
C ARG A 415 14.04 -9.74 27.89
N LEU A 416 15.12 -10.50 27.81
CA LEU A 416 15.78 -11.16 28.95
C LEU A 416 16.72 -10.24 29.76
N GLY A 417 17.01 -9.05 29.25
CA GLY A 417 17.76 -7.99 29.94
C GLY A 417 18.94 -7.48 29.13
N ASP A 418 20.01 -7.10 29.81
CA ASP A 418 21.11 -6.32 29.22
C ASP A 418 22.31 -7.21 28.86
N ARG A 419 23.00 -6.87 27.75
CA ARG A 419 24.23 -7.52 27.29
C ARG A 419 25.24 -6.48 26.79
N LYS A 420 26.52 -6.86 26.67
CA LYS A 420 27.55 -6.01 26.05
C LYS A 420 27.51 -6.10 24.52
N ILE A 421 27.94 -5.03 23.87
CA ILE A 421 28.32 -5.06 22.45
C ILE A 421 29.73 -5.66 22.34
N PRO A 422 30.03 -6.54 21.37
CA PRO A 422 31.36 -7.11 21.22
C PRO A 422 32.46 -6.07 20.94
N GLU A 423 33.64 -6.29 21.49
CA GLU A 423 34.80 -5.40 21.35
C GLU A 423 35.68 -5.84 20.17
N GLY A 424 36.18 -4.88 19.39
CA GLY A 424 37.07 -5.13 18.24
C GLY A 424 36.38 -5.22 16.87
N ILE A 425 35.09 -4.90 16.79
CA ILE A 425 34.32 -4.74 15.54
C ILE A 425 33.52 -3.42 15.53
N THR A 426 33.20 -2.91 14.34
CA THR A 426 32.27 -1.79 14.13
C THR A 426 30.86 -2.33 13.95
N VAL A 427 29.93 -2.00 14.84
CA VAL A 427 28.50 -2.33 14.67
C VAL A 427 27.81 -1.21 13.88
N ASP A 428 27.01 -1.57 12.87
CA ASP A 428 26.16 -0.66 12.10
C ASP A 428 24.79 -1.28 11.79
N GLY A 429 23.86 -0.47 11.31
CA GLY A 429 22.65 -0.95 10.67
C GLY A 429 21.80 0.18 10.08
N GLY A 430 20.63 -0.17 9.57
CA GLY A 430 19.65 0.78 9.06
C GLY A 430 18.43 0.06 8.49
N SER A 431 18.41 -0.21 7.19
CA SER A 431 17.28 -0.89 6.54
C SER A 431 17.55 -2.40 6.37
N ASP A 432 16.55 -3.21 6.71
CA ASP A 432 16.44 -4.65 6.43
C ASP A 432 16.13 -4.98 4.95
N TRP A 433 16.18 -4.00 4.04
CA TRP A 433 15.93 -4.15 2.61
C TRP A 433 17.22 -3.82 1.87
N PHE A 434 17.68 -4.72 1.01
CA PHE A 434 19.03 -4.66 0.44
C PHE A 434 19.12 -5.40 -0.90
N LEU A 435 20.28 -5.28 -1.55
CA LEU A 435 20.71 -6.13 -2.66
C LEU A 435 22.15 -6.58 -2.40
N LEU A 436 22.40 -7.88 -2.39
CA LEU A 436 23.73 -8.45 -2.10
C LEU A 436 24.21 -9.30 -3.28
N ASN A 437 25.49 -9.23 -3.62
CA ASN A 437 26.07 -10.04 -4.68
C ASN A 437 26.39 -11.47 -4.20
N ARG A 438 26.48 -12.43 -5.14
CA ARG A 438 26.69 -13.85 -4.85
C ARG A 438 27.93 -14.10 -3.98
N LYS A 439 29.04 -13.39 -4.22
CA LYS A 439 30.31 -13.57 -3.49
C LYS A 439 30.16 -13.27 -2.00
N PHE A 440 29.48 -12.19 -1.65
CA PHE A 440 29.23 -11.85 -0.24
C PHE A 440 28.19 -12.78 0.40
N VAL A 441 27.16 -13.21 -0.34
CA VAL A 441 26.18 -14.20 0.15
C VAL A 441 26.84 -15.56 0.41
N GLU A 442 27.74 -16.00 -0.47
CA GLU A 442 28.56 -17.21 -0.31
C GLU A 442 29.44 -17.14 0.94
N TYR A 443 30.14 -16.02 1.15
CA TYR A 443 30.93 -15.74 2.36
C TYR A 443 30.07 -15.78 3.64
N VAL A 444 28.95 -15.06 3.67
CA VAL A 444 28.01 -15.07 4.81
C VAL A 444 27.45 -16.47 5.08
N THR A 445 27.23 -17.27 4.04
CA THR A 445 26.69 -18.63 4.16
C THR A 445 27.73 -19.59 4.74
N PHE A 446 28.89 -19.71 4.08
CA PHE A 446 29.84 -20.82 4.30
C PHE A 446 31.14 -20.45 5.04
N SER A 447 31.41 -19.17 5.31
CA SER A 447 32.60 -18.83 6.13
C SER A 447 32.47 -19.36 7.56
N ASN A 448 33.56 -19.95 8.03
CA ASN A 448 33.76 -20.43 9.40
C ASN A 448 34.73 -19.52 10.18
N ASP A 449 34.96 -18.29 9.72
CA ASP A 449 35.77 -17.31 10.45
C ASP A 449 35.11 -16.85 11.76
N ASP A 450 35.92 -16.18 12.60
CA ASP A 450 35.52 -15.71 13.92
C ASP A 450 34.36 -14.69 13.88
N LEU A 451 34.35 -13.82 12.86
CA LEU A 451 33.34 -12.77 12.66
C LEU A 451 31.99 -13.39 12.32
N VAL A 452 31.91 -14.16 11.23
CA VAL A 452 30.66 -14.74 10.74
C VAL A 452 30.09 -15.73 11.76
N THR A 453 30.94 -16.52 12.41
CA THR A 453 30.52 -17.49 13.44
C THR A 453 29.95 -16.79 14.68
N LYS A 454 30.65 -15.79 15.22
CA LYS A 454 30.17 -15.06 16.41
C LYS A 454 28.99 -14.14 16.09
N MET A 455 28.94 -13.52 14.90
CA MET A 455 27.78 -12.71 14.48
C MET A 455 26.52 -13.56 14.32
N LYS A 456 26.59 -14.74 13.69
CA LYS A 456 25.45 -15.68 13.63
C LYS A 456 24.92 -15.98 15.04
N ARG A 457 25.79 -16.28 16.02
CA ARG A 457 25.39 -16.51 17.42
C ARG A 457 24.79 -15.27 18.10
N PHE A 458 25.40 -14.09 17.97
CA PHE A 458 24.93 -12.85 18.59
C PHE A 458 23.55 -12.44 18.07
N TYR A 459 23.34 -12.57 16.76
CA TYR A 459 22.10 -12.15 16.09
C TYR A 459 20.93 -13.13 16.26
N SER A 460 21.16 -14.40 16.60
CA SER A 460 20.09 -15.33 17.04
C SER A 460 19.29 -14.85 18.26
N TYR A 461 19.88 -13.98 19.09
CA TYR A 461 19.26 -13.45 20.32
C TYR A 461 19.05 -11.93 20.28
N THR A 462 18.72 -11.41 19.09
CA THR A 462 18.65 -9.97 18.79
C THR A 462 17.29 -9.58 18.20
N LEU A 463 16.75 -8.43 18.63
CA LEU A 463 15.58 -7.79 18.02
C LEU A 463 15.95 -7.13 16.68
N LEU A 464 15.10 -7.25 15.66
CA LEU A 464 15.31 -6.66 14.32
C LEU A 464 16.68 -7.03 13.72
N PRO A 465 17.12 -8.31 13.74
CA PRO A 465 18.50 -8.68 13.42
C PRO A 465 18.89 -8.33 11.98
N ALA A 466 17.97 -8.43 11.03
CA ALA A 466 18.19 -8.11 9.62
C ALA A 466 18.43 -6.60 9.36
N GLU A 467 18.08 -5.71 10.30
CA GLU A 467 18.39 -4.27 10.18
C GLU A 467 19.86 -3.95 10.51
N SER A 468 20.69 -4.91 10.98
CA SER A 468 22.10 -4.63 11.36
C SER A 468 23.10 -5.78 11.14
N PHE A 469 22.67 -7.05 11.04
CA PHE A 469 23.57 -8.19 10.79
C PHE A 469 24.39 -8.02 9.51
N PHE A 470 23.74 -7.70 8.38
CA PHE A 470 24.43 -7.64 7.09
C PHE A 470 25.40 -6.46 7.00
N HIS A 471 25.05 -5.30 7.56
CA HIS A 471 25.95 -4.14 7.68
C HIS A 471 27.16 -4.46 8.55
N THR A 472 26.92 -4.99 9.75
CA THR A 472 27.99 -5.33 10.72
C THR A 472 28.92 -6.42 10.17
N VAL A 473 28.40 -7.43 9.47
CA VAL A 473 29.26 -8.44 8.82
C VAL A 473 30.02 -7.82 7.64
N LEU A 474 29.38 -7.03 6.78
CA LEU A 474 30.05 -6.46 5.60
C LEU A 474 31.20 -5.53 5.99
N GLU A 475 30.95 -4.55 6.86
CA GLU A 475 31.94 -3.52 7.27
C GLU A 475 33.18 -4.09 7.98
N ASN A 476 33.10 -5.29 8.57
CA ASN A 476 34.22 -5.94 9.26
C ASN A 476 34.81 -7.12 8.48
N SER A 477 34.30 -7.42 7.28
CA SER A 477 34.75 -8.55 6.45
C SER A 477 35.79 -8.13 5.40
N PRO A 478 36.43 -9.08 4.70
CA PRO A 478 37.23 -8.80 3.50
C PRO A 478 36.44 -8.19 2.31
N PHE A 479 35.13 -7.98 2.46
CA PHE A 479 34.26 -7.36 1.45
C PHE A 479 33.86 -5.91 1.81
N CYS A 480 34.44 -5.31 2.86
CA CYS A 480 34.12 -3.94 3.29
C CYS A 480 34.11 -2.93 2.12
N ASP A 481 35.14 -2.97 1.28
CA ASP A 481 35.37 -2.12 0.10
C ASP A 481 34.29 -2.25 -1.00
N SER A 482 33.31 -3.16 -0.86
CA SER A 482 32.18 -3.32 -1.79
C SER A 482 30.92 -2.55 -1.38
N MET A 483 30.91 -1.89 -0.21
CA MET A 483 29.71 -1.27 0.34
C MET A 483 29.32 0.05 -0.35
N VAL A 484 28.05 0.15 -0.72
CA VAL A 484 27.39 1.36 -1.20
C VAL A 484 26.28 1.73 -0.21
N ASP A 485 26.31 2.93 0.39
CA ASP A 485 25.30 3.41 1.37
C ASP A 485 23.98 3.88 0.70
N ASN A 486 23.47 3.04 -0.21
CA ASN A 486 22.17 3.14 -0.84
C ASN A 486 21.63 1.72 -1.11
N ASN A 487 20.47 1.37 -0.55
CA ASN A 487 19.79 0.09 -0.81
C ASN A 487 18.80 0.12 -1.99
N LEU A 488 18.79 1.21 -2.76
CA LEU A 488 17.95 1.42 -3.93
C LEU A 488 16.43 1.45 -3.62
N ARG A 489 16.03 1.76 -2.37
CA ARG A 489 14.61 1.79 -1.94
C ARG A 489 14.10 3.19 -1.59
N ILE A 490 12.85 3.48 -1.93
CA ILE A 490 12.08 4.58 -1.33
C ILE A 490 11.14 4.02 -0.24
N THR A 491 11.49 4.23 1.03
CA THR A 491 10.69 3.76 2.18
C THR A 491 9.90 4.91 2.82
N ASN A 492 8.57 4.79 2.87
CA ASN A 492 7.66 5.89 3.24
C ASN A 492 7.57 6.17 4.77
N TRP A 493 8.63 6.72 5.35
CA TRP A 493 8.73 6.98 6.80
C TRP A 493 8.04 8.27 7.27
N ASN A 494 6.74 8.22 7.61
CA ASN A 494 6.10 9.29 8.40
C ASN A 494 6.03 8.91 9.90
N ARG A 495 7.06 9.31 10.66
CA ARG A 495 7.18 8.97 12.10
C ARG A 495 6.08 9.56 13.00
N LYS A 496 5.29 10.55 12.55
CA LYS A 496 4.12 11.06 13.31
C LYS A 496 2.97 10.04 13.35
N LEU A 497 2.89 9.16 12.35
CA LEU A 497 1.85 8.15 12.20
C LEU A 497 2.40 6.73 12.45
N GLY A 498 3.51 6.35 11.83
CA GLY A 498 4.05 4.98 11.87
C GLY A 498 4.71 4.52 13.18
N CYS A 499 4.97 5.43 14.13
CA CYS A 499 5.56 5.13 15.44
C CYS A 499 4.51 5.26 16.56
N LYS A 500 3.80 4.17 16.90
CA LYS A 500 2.77 4.15 17.96
C LYS A 500 2.99 3.05 19.01
N CYS A 501 4.13 2.35 18.98
CA CYS A 501 4.37 1.15 19.79
C CYS A 501 3.33 0.04 19.55
N GLN A 502 2.76 -0.01 18.34
CA GLN A 502 1.67 -0.90 17.95
C GLN A 502 1.99 -2.40 18.08
N TYR A 503 3.28 -2.77 18.11
CA TYR A 503 3.76 -4.15 18.21
C TYR A 503 4.01 -4.64 19.65
N LYS A 504 3.65 -3.87 20.69
CA LYS A 504 3.90 -4.22 22.11
C LYS A 504 3.31 -5.57 22.56
N HIS A 505 2.34 -6.13 21.83
CA HIS A 505 1.77 -7.46 22.09
C HIS A 505 2.56 -8.62 21.42
N ILE A 506 3.50 -8.29 20.52
CA ILE A 506 4.35 -9.23 19.78
C ILE A 506 5.80 -9.18 20.29
N VAL A 507 6.25 -8.02 20.78
CA VAL A 507 7.63 -7.80 21.23
C VAL A 507 7.70 -6.91 22.48
N ASP A 508 8.68 -7.16 23.35
CA ASP A 508 9.01 -6.34 24.53
C ASP A 508 9.71 -4.99 24.19
N TRP A 509 9.29 -4.34 23.10
CA TRP A 509 9.89 -3.10 22.57
C TRP A 509 8.89 -2.23 21.80
N CYS A 510 9.23 -0.96 21.56
CA CYS A 510 8.41 -0.05 20.77
C CYS A 510 8.94 0.15 19.34
N GLY A 511 8.28 -0.49 18.37
CA GLY A 511 8.59 -0.36 16.95
C GLY A 511 8.01 0.87 16.25
N CYS A 512 8.48 1.07 15.02
CA CYS A 512 7.87 1.93 14.00
C CYS A 512 7.74 1.14 12.69
N SER A 513 6.76 1.48 11.85
CA SER A 513 6.65 0.95 10.48
C SER A 513 6.39 2.06 9.44
N PRO A 514 6.76 1.87 8.16
CA PRO A 514 6.43 2.80 7.09
C PRO A 514 4.91 2.93 6.86
N ASN A 515 4.49 4.12 6.44
CA ASN A 515 3.15 4.36 5.95
C ASN A 515 2.94 3.78 4.54
N ASP A 516 1.68 3.58 4.17
CA ASP A 516 1.32 3.17 2.82
C ASP A 516 1.20 4.41 1.91
N PHE A 517 1.69 4.34 0.68
CA PHE A 517 1.64 5.46 -0.27
C PHE A 517 0.21 5.83 -0.68
N LYS A 518 0.02 7.08 -1.11
CA LYS A 518 -1.26 7.63 -1.61
C LYS A 518 -1.04 8.33 -2.97
N PRO A 519 -2.09 8.70 -3.74
CA PRO A 519 -1.94 9.35 -5.04
C PRO A 519 -1.09 10.64 -5.01
N ALA A 520 -1.16 11.39 -3.90
CA ALA A 520 -0.33 12.59 -3.69
C ALA A 520 1.18 12.31 -3.62
N ASP A 521 1.59 11.07 -3.31
CA ASP A 521 3.01 10.67 -3.26
C ASP A 521 3.62 10.36 -4.63
N PHE A 522 2.83 10.28 -5.71
CA PHE A 522 3.31 9.81 -7.02
C PHE A 522 4.53 10.58 -7.55
N HIS A 523 4.58 11.90 -7.30
CA HIS A 523 5.72 12.77 -7.63
C HIS A 523 7.04 12.39 -6.95
N ARG A 524 7.03 11.49 -5.95
CA ARG A 524 8.22 10.98 -5.25
C ARG A 524 8.84 9.78 -5.96
N PHE A 525 8.19 9.26 -7.01
CA PHE A 525 8.72 8.26 -7.94
C PHE A 525 9.21 8.91 -9.26
N GLN A 526 9.32 10.24 -9.27
CA GLN A 526 9.64 11.08 -10.42
C GLN A 526 10.38 12.35 -9.93
N VAL A 527 11.71 12.29 -9.70
CA VAL A 527 12.43 13.52 -9.31
C VAL A 527 12.29 14.58 -10.41
N THR A 528 11.87 15.77 -10.00
CA THR A 528 11.35 16.80 -10.90
C THR A 528 12.45 17.68 -11.48
N GLU A 529 12.21 18.20 -12.69
CA GLU A 529 13.18 18.89 -13.57
C GLU A 529 14.01 20.01 -12.90
N HIS A 530 13.50 20.61 -11.82
CA HIS A 530 14.12 21.73 -11.12
C HIS A 530 15.52 21.43 -10.53
N THR A 531 15.87 20.17 -10.27
CA THR A 531 17.23 19.80 -9.82
C THR A 531 18.23 19.58 -10.96
N CYS A 532 17.77 19.34 -12.19
CA CYS A 532 18.59 18.90 -13.33
C CYS A 532 19.49 19.99 -13.96
N ARG A 533 19.60 21.19 -13.38
CA ARG A 533 20.45 22.28 -13.90
C ARG A 533 21.94 22.07 -13.59
N GLY A 534 22.56 21.08 -14.23
CA GLY A 534 24.00 20.87 -14.23
C GLY A 534 24.77 21.91 -15.07
N SER A 535 26.04 22.09 -14.75
CA SER A 535 26.99 23.02 -15.38
C SER A 535 27.10 22.93 -16.90
N SER A 536 27.21 24.09 -17.58
CA SER A 536 27.69 24.15 -18.96
C SER A 536 29.10 23.54 -19.10
N PRO A 537 29.42 22.84 -20.21
CA PRO A 537 30.70 22.16 -20.36
C PRO A 537 31.87 23.14 -20.47
N SER A 538 32.88 22.95 -19.61
CA SER A 538 34.14 23.69 -19.68
C SER A 538 35.02 23.17 -20.82
N PHE A 539 35.04 23.87 -21.95
CA PHE A 539 35.97 23.57 -23.04
C PHE A 539 37.44 23.65 -22.56
N PRO A 540 38.29 22.66 -22.89
CA PRO A 540 39.72 22.73 -22.59
C PRO A 540 40.37 23.87 -23.39
N ARG A 541 41.13 24.73 -22.71
CA ARG A 541 41.83 25.86 -23.34
C ARG A 541 43.24 25.47 -23.76
N THR A 542 43.46 25.29 -25.07
CA THR A 542 44.80 25.34 -25.67
C THR A 542 44.75 25.89 -27.10
N MET A 543 45.77 26.68 -27.43
CA MET A 543 46.08 27.28 -28.74
C MET A 543 45.15 28.39 -29.28
N PRO A 544 45.66 29.32 -30.13
CA PRO A 544 45.15 30.69 -30.17
C PRO A 544 44.60 31.18 -31.52
N GLY A 545 43.58 32.05 -31.49
CA GLY A 545 43.12 32.75 -32.68
C GLY A 545 42.02 33.78 -32.43
N LYS A 546 42.34 35.07 -32.66
CA LYS A 546 41.42 36.21 -32.89
C LYS A 546 40.15 36.29 -32.01
N VAL A 547 40.25 36.94 -30.86
CA VAL A 547 39.09 37.43 -30.09
C VAL A 547 38.77 38.88 -30.48
N VAL A 548 37.68 39.09 -31.21
CA VAL A 548 36.93 40.35 -31.34
C VAL A 548 35.43 39.96 -31.35
N PHE A 549 34.53 40.87 -30.93
CA PHE A 549 33.10 40.62 -30.69
C PHE A 549 32.75 39.75 -29.46
N LEU A 550 33.18 40.19 -28.26
CA LEU A 550 32.48 39.83 -27.01
C LEU A 550 32.72 40.83 -25.85
N SER A 551 32.68 42.14 -26.16
CA SER A 551 32.94 43.23 -25.20
C SER A 551 31.73 44.07 -24.80
N VAL A 552 30.58 43.95 -25.48
CA VAL A 552 29.40 44.84 -25.29
C VAL A 552 28.36 44.27 -24.31
N ALA A 553 28.39 42.96 -24.05
CA ALA A 553 27.37 42.26 -23.25
C ALA A 553 27.66 42.22 -21.72
N ARG A 554 28.41 43.20 -21.17
CA ARG A 554 28.88 43.14 -19.77
C ARG A 554 28.62 44.39 -18.91
N GLU A 555 28.04 45.46 -19.44
CA GLU A 555 27.85 46.73 -18.71
C GLU A 555 26.41 47.04 -18.25
N LEU A 556 25.43 46.17 -18.52
CA LEU A 556 24.00 46.46 -18.29
C LEU A 556 23.33 45.73 -17.12
N LEU A 557 24.07 44.98 -16.29
CA LEU A 557 23.52 44.34 -15.07
C LEU A 557 24.51 44.35 -13.88
N PRO A 558 24.70 45.49 -13.19
CA PRO A 558 25.22 45.49 -11.83
C PRO A 558 24.15 44.99 -10.84
N GLN A 559 24.58 44.38 -9.73
CA GLN A 559 23.73 43.92 -8.61
C GLN A 559 22.74 42.76 -8.89
N VAL A 560 23.26 41.61 -9.30
CA VAL A 560 22.66 40.31 -8.92
C VAL A 560 23.70 39.48 -8.17
N SER A 561 23.58 39.45 -6.84
CA SER A 561 24.36 38.58 -5.97
C SER A 561 23.82 37.15 -6.05
N PHE A 562 24.48 36.31 -6.85
CA PHE A 562 24.19 34.87 -6.85
C PHE A 562 24.54 34.29 -5.46
N PRO A 563 23.61 33.61 -4.76
CA PRO A 563 23.97 32.84 -3.59
C PRO A 563 24.90 31.70 -4.01
N VAL A 564 25.92 31.42 -3.19
CA VAL A 564 26.81 30.28 -3.41
C VAL A 564 25.99 29.01 -3.18
N LEU A 565 25.50 28.42 -4.27
CA LEU A 565 24.75 27.17 -4.24
C LEU A 565 25.65 26.04 -3.75
N SER A 566 25.25 25.46 -2.62
CA SER A 566 25.80 24.19 -2.13
C SER A 566 25.67 23.10 -3.20
N GLN A 567 26.63 22.17 -3.25
CA GLN A 567 26.69 21.05 -4.18
C GLN A 567 25.31 20.43 -4.45
N GLN A 568 24.88 20.44 -5.72
CA GLN A 568 23.68 19.73 -6.15
C GLN A 568 23.88 18.24 -5.89
N GLN A 569 23.01 17.64 -5.09
CA GLN A 569 22.87 16.19 -5.05
C GLN A 569 22.19 15.76 -6.35
N THR A 570 22.92 15.04 -7.20
CA THR A 570 22.29 14.16 -8.19
C THR A 570 21.37 13.19 -7.45
N ALA A 571 20.21 12.91 -8.02
CA ALA A 571 19.24 12.02 -7.39
C ALA A 571 19.84 10.62 -7.24
N ARG A 572 19.54 9.96 -6.10
CA ARG A 572 20.10 8.63 -5.80
C ARG A 572 19.30 7.56 -6.56
N PRO A 573 19.94 6.63 -7.29
CA PRO A 573 19.22 5.59 -8.02
C PRO A 573 18.37 4.75 -7.06
N THR A 574 17.10 4.55 -7.40
CA THR A 574 16.15 3.70 -6.66
C THR A 574 15.28 2.92 -7.64
N PHE A 575 14.92 1.69 -7.28
CA PHE A 575 14.26 0.72 -8.17
C PHE A 575 13.03 0.06 -7.55
N PHE A 576 12.84 0.18 -6.23
CA PHE A 576 11.65 -0.29 -5.53
C PHE A 576 11.19 0.73 -4.47
N ALA A 577 9.90 0.74 -4.16
CA ALA A 577 9.33 1.55 -3.10
C ALA A 577 8.45 0.73 -2.16
N ARG A 578 8.32 1.15 -0.90
CA ARG A 578 7.39 0.55 0.08
C ARG A 578 6.84 1.56 1.10
N LYS A 579 5.59 1.43 1.58
CA LYS A 579 4.67 0.30 1.37
C LYS A 579 3.47 0.63 0.47
N PHE A 580 2.88 -0.42 -0.10
CA PHE A 580 1.63 -0.40 -0.84
C PHE A 580 0.68 -1.46 -0.28
N GLU A 581 -0.57 -1.08 0.02
CA GLU A 581 -1.64 -2.00 0.46
C GLU A 581 -2.92 -1.67 -0.31
N ALA A 582 -3.42 -2.61 -1.13
CA ALA A 582 -4.55 -2.36 -2.03
C ALA A 582 -5.90 -2.12 -1.30
N VAL A 583 -6.07 -2.65 -0.08
CA VAL A 583 -7.20 -2.33 0.81
C VAL A 583 -7.10 -0.93 1.46
N VAL A 584 -5.97 -0.23 1.28
CA VAL A 584 -5.66 1.07 1.88
C VAL A 584 -5.56 2.18 0.84
N ASN A 585 -4.99 1.90 -0.34
CA ASN A 585 -5.13 2.67 -1.58
C ASN A 585 -4.64 1.83 -2.77
N GLN A 586 -5.51 1.45 -3.70
CA GLN A 586 -5.11 0.80 -4.95
C GLN A 586 -4.83 1.83 -6.06
N GLU A 587 -5.36 3.06 -5.98
CA GLU A 587 -5.18 4.08 -7.02
C GLU A 587 -3.70 4.34 -7.34
N ILE A 588 -2.85 4.57 -6.33
CA ILE A 588 -1.41 4.80 -6.52
C ILE A 588 -0.70 3.60 -7.17
N ILE A 589 -1.14 2.38 -6.86
CA ILE A 589 -0.61 1.12 -7.44
C ILE A 589 -0.98 1.05 -8.93
N GLY A 590 -2.20 1.48 -9.28
CA GLY A 590 -2.64 1.62 -10.67
C GLY A 590 -1.83 2.67 -11.43
N GLN A 591 -1.72 3.89 -10.88
CA GLN A 591 -0.94 4.97 -11.47
C GLN A 591 0.51 4.53 -11.76
N LEU A 592 1.14 3.83 -10.82
CA LEU A 592 2.50 3.32 -10.96
C LEU A 592 2.61 2.18 -12.00
N ASP A 593 1.75 1.15 -11.95
CA ASP A 593 1.73 0.06 -12.94
C ASP A 593 1.51 0.55 -14.38
N TYR A 594 0.66 1.57 -14.57
CA TYR A 594 0.40 2.15 -15.90
C TYR A 594 1.51 3.09 -16.37
N TYR A 595 2.22 3.75 -15.44
CA TYR A 595 3.38 4.58 -15.77
C TYR A 595 4.59 3.74 -16.23
N LEU A 596 4.84 2.60 -15.58
CA LEU A 596 6.00 1.75 -15.88
C LEU A 596 5.81 0.84 -17.10
N TYR A 597 4.57 0.41 -17.39
CA TYR A 597 4.27 -0.62 -18.39
C TYR A 597 3.07 -0.28 -19.31
N GLY A 598 2.73 1.00 -19.41
CA GLY A 598 1.61 1.50 -20.23
C GLY A 598 0.22 1.11 -19.72
N ASN A 599 -0.82 1.62 -20.38
CA ASN A 599 -2.20 1.27 -20.04
C ASN A 599 -2.58 -0.15 -20.50
N TYR A 600 -3.48 -0.80 -19.76
CA TYR A 600 -4.19 -2.00 -20.25
C TYR A 600 -5.14 -1.64 -21.41
N PRO A 601 -5.50 -2.59 -22.30
CA PRO A 601 -6.43 -2.35 -23.40
C PRO A 601 -7.78 -1.75 -22.95
N SER A 602 -8.34 -0.86 -23.76
CA SER A 602 -9.66 -0.28 -23.51
C SER A 602 -10.74 -1.37 -23.36
N GLY A 603 -11.56 -1.26 -22.32
CA GLY A 603 -12.58 -2.27 -21.98
C GLY A 603 -12.10 -3.38 -21.05
N THR A 604 -10.82 -3.42 -20.65
CA THR A 604 -10.32 -4.41 -19.67
C THR A 604 -11.10 -4.30 -18.34
N PRO A 605 -11.73 -5.39 -17.84
CA PRO A 605 -12.50 -5.39 -16.59
C PRO A 605 -11.60 -5.35 -15.35
N GLY A 606 -12.19 -5.21 -14.16
CA GLY A 606 -11.50 -5.37 -12.87
C GLY A 606 -10.46 -4.29 -12.50
N LEU A 607 -10.04 -3.40 -13.42
CA LEU A 607 -8.93 -2.45 -13.22
C LEU A 607 -9.07 -1.52 -12.00
N ARG A 608 -10.31 -1.17 -11.61
CA ARG A 608 -10.61 -0.32 -10.44
C ARG A 608 -11.15 -1.11 -9.24
N SER A 609 -11.35 -2.42 -9.40
CA SER A 609 -11.85 -3.33 -8.35
C SER A 609 -10.69 -3.95 -7.58
N TYR A 610 -10.91 -4.37 -6.34
CA TYR A 610 -10.00 -5.22 -5.60
C TYR A 610 -10.76 -6.22 -4.75
N TRP A 611 -10.24 -7.44 -4.67
CA TRP A 611 -10.83 -8.56 -3.94
C TRP A 611 -9.76 -9.21 -3.05
N GLU A 612 -10.03 -9.27 -1.74
CA GLU A 612 -9.12 -9.91 -0.78
C GLU A 612 -9.87 -10.99 0.01
N ASN A 613 -9.36 -12.23 -0.03
CA ASN A 613 -9.99 -13.35 0.65
C ASN A 613 -9.67 -13.31 2.15
N VAL A 614 -10.67 -13.08 3.00
CA VAL A 614 -10.49 -13.10 4.46
C VAL A 614 -10.78 -14.47 5.09
N TYR A 615 -11.47 -15.35 4.37
CA TYR A 615 -11.73 -16.73 4.81
C TYR A 615 -11.86 -17.70 3.62
N GLU A 616 -11.39 -18.92 3.81
CA GLU A 616 -11.57 -20.03 2.87
C GLU A 616 -11.69 -21.35 3.66
N GLU A 617 -12.61 -22.22 3.25
CA GLU A 617 -12.95 -23.49 3.92
C GLU A 617 -11.74 -24.35 4.37
N PRO A 618 -10.64 -24.50 3.60
CA PRO A 618 -9.47 -25.29 4.03
C PRO A 618 -8.64 -24.66 5.15
N ASP A 619 -8.95 -23.43 5.61
CA ASP A 619 -8.41 -22.87 6.86
C ASP A 619 -9.20 -23.37 8.10
N GLY A 620 -10.39 -23.96 7.90
CA GLY A 620 -11.26 -24.51 8.95
C GLY A 620 -12.06 -23.48 9.74
N LEU A 621 -13.15 -23.88 10.37
CA LEU A 621 -14.03 -22.96 11.13
C LEU A 621 -13.31 -22.24 12.28
N GLY A 622 -12.25 -22.83 12.85
CA GLY A 622 -11.39 -22.21 13.86
C GLY A 622 -10.62 -20.97 13.39
N ALA A 623 -10.62 -20.67 12.09
CA ALA A 623 -10.11 -19.41 11.54
C ALA A 623 -11.12 -18.24 11.64
N LEU A 624 -12.36 -18.50 12.07
CA LEU A 624 -13.41 -17.50 12.28
C LEU A 624 -13.74 -17.31 13.77
N SER A 625 -14.04 -16.08 14.16
CA SER A 625 -14.74 -15.82 15.42
C SER A 625 -16.22 -16.19 15.29
N ASP A 626 -16.87 -16.50 16.42
CA ASP A 626 -18.31 -16.76 16.45
C ASP A 626 -19.14 -15.57 15.94
N VAL A 627 -18.62 -14.33 16.09
CA VAL A 627 -19.16 -13.10 15.50
C VAL A 627 -19.18 -13.17 13.97
N ALA A 628 -18.02 -13.45 13.37
CA ALA A 628 -17.87 -13.54 11.92
C ALA A 628 -18.68 -14.72 11.35
N LEU A 629 -18.64 -15.87 12.02
CA LEU A 629 -19.42 -17.06 11.63
C LEU A 629 -20.93 -16.80 11.64
N THR A 630 -21.45 -16.19 12.71
CA THR A 630 -22.86 -15.76 12.81
C THR A 630 -23.25 -14.81 11.66
N MET A 631 -22.44 -13.77 11.44
CA MET A 631 -22.72 -12.75 10.42
C MET A 631 -22.66 -13.31 9.00
N PHE A 632 -21.66 -14.14 8.67
CA PHE A 632 -21.54 -14.73 7.33
C PHE A 632 -22.65 -15.74 7.04
N HIS A 633 -23.13 -16.49 8.03
CA HIS A 633 -24.36 -17.30 7.90
C HIS A 633 -25.60 -16.44 7.62
N SER A 634 -25.79 -15.35 8.35
CA SER A 634 -26.91 -14.41 8.13
C SER A 634 -26.84 -13.74 6.74
N PHE A 635 -25.64 -13.39 6.26
CA PHE A 635 -25.42 -12.84 4.93
C PHE A 635 -25.78 -13.85 3.82
N SER A 636 -25.41 -15.13 3.94
CA SER A 636 -25.85 -16.18 3.01
C SER A 636 -27.37 -16.25 2.93
N ARG A 637 -28.07 -16.27 4.08
CA ARG A 637 -29.54 -16.28 4.15
C ARG A 637 -30.18 -15.01 3.57
N LEU A 638 -29.52 -13.85 3.73
CA LEU A 638 -29.95 -12.60 3.11
C LEU A 638 -29.86 -12.66 1.58
N GLY A 639 -28.83 -13.34 1.04
CA GLY A 639 -28.73 -13.69 -0.38
C GLY A 639 -29.85 -14.62 -0.86
N LEU A 640 -30.12 -15.71 -0.13
CA LEU A 640 -31.20 -16.65 -0.53
C LEU A 640 -32.57 -15.96 -0.60
N ARG A 641 -32.89 -15.09 0.37
CA ARG A 641 -34.11 -14.24 0.30
C ARG A 641 -34.10 -13.25 -0.85
N ARG A 642 -32.93 -12.73 -1.25
CA ARG A 642 -32.79 -11.84 -2.42
C ARG A 642 -33.03 -12.60 -3.73
N ALA A 643 -32.61 -13.86 -3.83
CA ALA A 643 -32.90 -14.72 -4.98
C ALA A 643 -34.41 -15.04 -5.06
N GLU A 644 -35.03 -15.50 -3.97
CA GLU A 644 -36.47 -15.81 -3.88
C GLU A 644 -37.32 -14.58 -4.27
N SER A 645 -36.99 -13.39 -3.74
CA SER A 645 -37.70 -12.14 -4.04
C SER A 645 -37.37 -11.48 -5.40
N SER A 646 -36.44 -12.05 -6.18
CA SER A 646 -36.15 -11.58 -7.55
C SER A 646 -37.05 -12.22 -8.61
N LEU A 647 -37.76 -13.31 -8.28
CA LEU A 647 -38.65 -14.01 -9.19
C LEU A 647 -40.08 -13.48 -9.03
N HIS A 648 -40.56 -12.70 -10.01
CA HIS A 648 -41.90 -12.12 -10.00
C HIS A 648 -43.00 -13.05 -10.55
N ALA A 649 -42.69 -14.34 -10.79
CA ALA A 649 -43.65 -15.33 -11.28
C ALA A 649 -44.45 -15.94 -10.11
N ALA A 650 -45.74 -15.60 -10.02
CA ALA A 650 -46.61 -16.11 -8.97
C ALA A 650 -46.80 -17.63 -9.07
N GLY A 651 -46.35 -18.36 -8.04
CA GLY A 651 -46.44 -19.82 -7.95
C GLY A 651 -45.19 -20.59 -8.40
N ASP A 652 -44.21 -19.92 -9.01
CA ASP A 652 -42.92 -20.54 -9.32
C ASP A 652 -42.01 -20.54 -8.08
N SER A 653 -41.34 -21.67 -7.84
CA SER A 653 -40.41 -21.88 -6.72
C SER A 653 -38.96 -22.08 -7.18
N GLY A 654 -38.66 -21.90 -8.48
CA GLY A 654 -37.35 -22.12 -9.09
C GLY A 654 -36.18 -21.34 -8.49
N CYS A 655 -36.47 -20.28 -7.72
CA CYS A 655 -35.49 -19.45 -7.00
C CYS A 655 -35.56 -19.58 -5.47
N ARG A 656 -36.19 -20.63 -4.95
CA ARG A 656 -36.33 -20.89 -3.53
C ARG A 656 -35.27 -21.89 -3.05
N TYR A 657 -34.57 -21.54 -1.97
CA TYR A 657 -33.36 -22.25 -1.53
C TYR A 657 -33.38 -22.61 -0.05
N TYR A 658 -32.71 -23.70 0.30
CA TYR A 658 -32.35 -24.07 1.67
C TYR A 658 -30.82 -24.05 1.85
N PRO A 659 -30.25 -23.33 2.84
CA PRO A 659 -28.81 -23.21 3.01
C PRO A 659 -28.17 -24.52 3.48
N MET A 660 -26.98 -24.85 2.97
CA MET A 660 -26.27 -26.10 3.25
C MET A 660 -24.85 -25.83 3.77
N GLY A 661 -24.52 -26.43 4.91
CA GLY A 661 -23.17 -26.36 5.49
C GLY A 661 -22.80 -24.96 6.02
N HIS A 662 -21.54 -24.59 5.84
CA HIS A 662 -20.98 -23.29 6.24
C HIS A 662 -20.55 -22.50 4.97
N PRO A 663 -20.27 -21.18 5.07
CA PRO A 663 -19.66 -20.45 3.96
C PRO A 663 -18.35 -21.10 3.48
N VAL A 664 -18.15 -21.15 2.17
CA VAL A 664 -16.99 -21.77 1.50
C VAL A 664 -15.82 -20.79 1.42
N SER A 665 -16.10 -19.51 1.17
CA SER A 665 -15.09 -18.45 1.17
C SER A 665 -15.71 -17.07 1.30
N ILE A 666 -15.00 -16.15 1.95
CA ILE A 666 -15.39 -14.76 2.14
C ILE A 666 -14.34 -13.84 1.52
N HIS A 667 -14.79 -12.88 0.70
CA HIS A 667 -13.94 -11.82 0.16
C HIS A 667 -14.41 -10.44 0.65
N LEU A 668 -13.45 -9.58 1.00
CA LEU A 668 -13.67 -8.13 0.98
C LEU A 668 -13.72 -7.68 -0.48
N TYR A 669 -14.72 -6.87 -0.85
CA TYR A 669 -14.80 -6.25 -2.17
C TYR A 669 -14.62 -4.73 -2.07
N PHE A 670 -13.71 -4.18 -2.87
CA PHE A 670 -13.48 -2.75 -3.02
C PHE A 670 -13.65 -2.34 -4.48
N LEU A 671 -14.17 -1.13 -4.69
CA LEU A 671 -14.28 -0.51 -6.00
C LEU A 671 -13.87 0.97 -5.88
N ALA A 672 -12.85 1.37 -6.63
CA ALA A 672 -12.26 2.72 -6.60
C ALA A 672 -11.96 3.20 -5.17
N ASP A 673 -11.18 2.39 -4.43
CA ASP A 673 -10.75 2.62 -3.04
C ASP A 673 -11.88 2.87 -2.03
N ARG A 674 -13.09 2.37 -2.34
CA ARG A 674 -14.23 2.32 -1.44
C ARG A 674 -14.63 0.88 -1.17
N PHE A 675 -14.76 0.52 0.10
CA PHE A 675 -15.31 -0.76 0.52
C PHE A 675 -16.77 -0.90 0.04
N GLN A 676 -17.08 -2.02 -0.60
CA GLN A 676 -18.41 -2.36 -1.12
C GLN A 676 -19.11 -3.42 -0.25
N GLY A 677 -18.46 -3.90 0.81
CA GLY A 677 -18.95 -5.00 1.65
C GLY A 677 -18.29 -6.34 1.33
N PHE A 678 -19.02 -7.42 1.61
CA PHE A 678 -18.51 -8.79 1.53
C PHE A 678 -19.12 -9.55 0.35
N LEU A 679 -18.32 -10.45 -0.22
CA LEU A 679 -18.79 -11.52 -1.10
C LEU A 679 -18.71 -12.84 -0.34
N ILE A 680 -19.82 -13.55 -0.23
CA ILE A 680 -19.96 -14.80 0.51
C ILE A 680 -20.27 -15.89 -0.50
N ARG A 681 -19.35 -16.84 -0.71
CA ARG A 681 -19.59 -18.05 -1.48
C ARG A 681 -20.13 -19.14 -0.55
N HIS A 682 -21.26 -19.75 -0.89
CA HIS A 682 -21.95 -20.73 -0.05
C HIS A 682 -22.70 -21.77 -0.90
N HIS A 683 -23.09 -22.88 -0.26
CA HIS A 683 -23.89 -23.93 -0.88
C HIS A 683 -25.34 -23.83 -0.43
N ALA A 684 -26.28 -24.09 -1.35
CA ALA A 684 -27.70 -24.13 -1.05
C ALA A 684 -28.43 -25.12 -1.97
N THR A 685 -29.41 -25.83 -1.43
CA THR A 685 -30.28 -26.72 -2.22
C THR A 685 -31.41 -25.92 -2.83
N ASN A 686 -31.51 -25.91 -4.16
CA ASN A 686 -32.66 -25.37 -4.88
C ASN A 686 -33.87 -26.31 -4.67
N LEU A 687 -34.96 -25.77 -4.11
CA LEU A 687 -36.10 -26.57 -3.67
C LEU A 687 -37.06 -26.98 -4.78
N ALA A 688 -37.01 -26.36 -5.96
CA ALA A 688 -37.84 -26.76 -7.10
C ALA A 688 -37.29 -28.00 -7.82
N VAL A 689 -35.98 -28.18 -7.81
CA VAL A 689 -35.28 -29.29 -8.51
C VAL A 689 -34.54 -30.25 -7.57
N SER A 690 -34.52 -29.98 -6.27
CA SER A 690 -33.79 -30.75 -5.24
C SER A 690 -32.30 -30.96 -5.55
N LYS A 691 -31.64 -29.95 -6.12
CA LYS A 691 -30.21 -29.97 -6.47
C LYS A 691 -29.40 -29.01 -5.61
N LEU A 692 -28.20 -29.42 -5.25
CA LEU A 692 -27.22 -28.55 -4.60
C LEU A 692 -26.62 -27.58 -5.64
N GLU A 693 -26.77 -26.29 -5.40
CA GLU A 693 -26.15 -25.21 -6.17
C GLU A 693 -25.08 -24.52 -5.31
N THR A 694 -24.11 -23.89 -5.97
CA THR A 694 -23.08 -23.07 -5.30
C THR A 694 -23.23 -21.63 -5.77
N LEU A 695 -23.49 -20.73 -4.84
CA LEU A 695 -23.81 -19.34 -5.10
C LEU A 695 -22.72 -18.42 -4.51
N GLU A 696 -22.57 -17.22 -5.06
CA GLU A 696 -21.91 -16.12 -4.37
C GLU A 696 -22.92 -14.98 -4.15
N THR A 697 -22.91 -14.38 -2.96
CA THR A 697 -23.80 -13.29 -2.54
C THR A 697 -22.97 -12.07 -2.20
N TRP A 698 -23.28 -10.93 -2.82
CA TRP A 698 -22.73 -9.64 -2.44
C TRP A 698 -23.65 -8.96 -1.41
N VAL A 699 -23.14 -8.69 -0.21
CA VAL A 699 -23.79 -7.84 0.79
C VAL A 699 -23.02 -6.53 0.97
N MET A 700 -23.74 -5.42 1.08
CA MET A 700 -23.21 -4.07 1.30
C MET A 700 -23.80 -3.46 2.59
N PRO A 701 -23.00 -2.74 3.40
CA PRO A 701 -23.53 -2.04 4.56
C PRO A 701 -24.33 -0.81 4.14
N LYS A 702 -25.45 -0.55 4.81
CA LYS A 702 -26.30 0.62 4.58
C LYS A 702 -25.65 1.87 5.18
N LYS A 703 -25.87 3.02 4.55
CA LYS A 703 -25.34 4.31 5.06
C LYS A 703 -26.05 4.71 6.35
N VAL A 704 -25.33 4.57 7.46
CA VAL A 704 -25.82 4.84 8.83
C VAL A 704 -25.45 6.21 9.39
N PHE A 705 -24.33 6.80 8.95
CA PHE A 705 -23.92 8.15 9.33
C PHE A 705 -24.84 9.21 8.72
N LYS A 706 -25.31 10.15 9.53
CA LYS A 706 -26.19 11.27 9.15
C LYS A 706 -25.75 12.55 9.87
N ILE A 707 -25.58 13.63 9.13
CA ILE A 707 -25.54 14.98 9.70
C ILE A 707 -26.98 15.40 10.03
N ALA A 708 -27.19 16.17 11.09
CA ALA A 708 -28.49 16.64 11.52
C ALA A 708 -29.11 17.65 10.53
N SER A 709 -30.44 17.80 10.59
CA SER A 709 -31.20 18.80 9.83
C SER A 709 -32.09 19.60 10.79
N PRO A 710 -32.09 20.95 10.77
CA PRO A 710 -31.20 21.80 9.95
C PRO A 710 -29.72 21.57 10.27
N PRO A 711 -28.80 21.78 9.32
CA PRO A 711 -27.37 21.73 9.61
C PRO A 711 -27.04 22.73 10.72
N SER A 712 -26.27 22.30 11.72
CA SER A 712 -25.66 23.23 12.66
C SER A 712 -24.63 24.10 11.95
N ASP A 713 -24.43 25.34 12.43
CA ASP A 713 -23.32 26.23 12.01
C ASP A 713 -21.93 25.55 12.14
N PHE A 714 -21.87 24.47 12.91
CA PHE A 714 -20.72 23.59 13.05
C PHE A 714 -20.41 22.81 11.76
N GLY A 715 -19.52 23.36 10.93
CA GLY A 715 -19.08 22.72 9.66
C GLY A 715 -17.88 21.76 9.74
N ARG A 716 -17.29 21.47 10.92
CA ARG A 716 -16.02 20.72 10.99
C ARG A 716 -16.14 19.19 10.88
N LEU A 717 -17.26 18.57 11.26
CA LEU A 717 -17.39 17.10 11.23
C LEU A 717 -17.61 16.61 9.78
N GLN A 718 -16.73 15.73 9.30
CA GLN A 718 -16.86 15.12 7.97
C GLN A 718 -17.51 13.74 8.01
N PHE A 719 -17.21 12.94 9.03
CA PHE A 719 -17.63 11.54 9.14
C PHE A 719 -17.49 11.02 10.56
N SER A 720 -18.30 10.03 10.95
CA SER A 720 -18.12 9.28 12.20
C SER A 720 -18.54 7.82 12.05
N GLU A 721 -17.71 6.93 12.59
CA GLU A 721 -17.73 5.49 12.36
C GLU A 721 -17.31 4.76 13.64
N ILE A 722 -17.92 3.60 13.89
CA ILE A 722 -17.69 2.78 15.08
C ILE A 722 -17.18 1.41 14.62
N GLY A 723 -16.11 0.92 15.23
CA GLY A 723 -15.50 -0.36 14.84
C GLY A 723 -14.46 -0.86 15.84
N THR A 724 -13.75 -1.91 15.47
CA THR A 724 -12.60 -2.48 16.21
C THR A 724 -11.36 -2.50 15.31
N GLU A 725 -10.19 -2.78 15.91
CA GLU A 725 -8.90 -2.82 15.20
C GLU A 725 -8.53 -1.49 14.50
N TRP A 726 -8.53 -0.39 15.26
CA TRP A 726 -8.12 0.92 14.77
C TRP A 726 -6.62 0.97 14.42
N ASP A 727 -6.32 1.10 13.13
CA ASP A 727 -4.98 1.35 12.61
C ASP A 727 -4.64 2.85 12.75
N ALA A 728 -3.94 3.20 13.82
CA ALA A 728 -3.49 4.58 14.08
C ALA A 728 -2.40 5.10 13.11
N LYS A 729 -1.85 4.25 12.23
CA LYS A 729 -0.89 4.61 11.18
C LYS A 729 -1.61 5.03 9.90
N GLU A 730 -2.59 4.25 9.45
CA GLU A 730 -3.37 4.51 8.22
C GLU A 730 -4.73 5.18 8.45
N ARG A 731 -5.16 5.32 9.70
CA ARG A 731 -6.38 6.02 10.16
C ARG A 731 -7.68 5.39 9.66
N LEU A 732 -7.78 4.08 9.81
CA LEU A 732 -8.93 3.26 9.41
C LEU A 732 -9.12 2.07 10.38
N PHE A 733 -10.29 1.44 10.37
CA PHE A 733 -10.53 0.17 11.06
C PHE A 733 -10.14 -1.01 10.16
N ARG A 734 -9.40 -1.99 10.69
CA ARG A 734 -9.04 -3.22 9.98
C ARG A 734 -10.18 -4.25 9.97
N ASN A 735 -11.09 -4.18 10.95
CA ASN A 735 -12.43 -4.76 10.84
C ASN A 735 -13.30 -3.92 9.87
N PHE A 736 -13.01 -4.01 8.57
CA PHE A 736 -13.66 -3.22 7.50
C PHE A 736 -15.19 -3.35 7.48
N GLY A 737 -15.72 -4.48 7.97
CA GLY A 737 -17.17 -4.72 8.05
C GLY A 737 -17.85 -4.11 9.28
N GLY A 738 -17.12 -3.64 10.28
CA GLY A 738 -17.70 -3.29 11.58
C GLY A 738 -18.46 -4.47 12.21
N LEU A 739 -17.97 -5.71 12.01
CA LEU A 739 -18.61 -6.92 12.53
C LEU A 739 -18.34 -6.99 14.04
N LEU A 740 -19.38 -6.84 14.84
CA LEU A 740 -19.28 -6.77 16.31
C LEU A 740 -20.31 -7.69 16.97
N GLY A 741 -19.86 -8.38 18.03
CA GLY A 741 -20.66 -9.22 18.91
C GLY A 741 -20.71 -8.69 20.35
N PRO A 742 -21.35 -9.41 21.27
CA PRO A 742 -21.67 -8.88 22.60
C PRO A 742 -20.45 -8.72 23.53
N THR A 743 -19.31 -9.32 23.18
CA THR A 743 -18.05 -9.26 23.93
C THR A 743 -17.00 -8.32 23.32
N ASP A 744 -17.31 -7.62 22.22
CA ASP A 744 -16.39 -6.68 21.60
C ASP A 744 -16.36 -5.33 22.35
N GLU A 745 -15.20 -4.66 22.32
CA GLU A 745 -15.00 -3.33 22.90
C GLU A 745 -14.93 -2.26 21.78
N PRO A 746 -16.06 -1.68 21.36
CA PRO A 746 -16.12 -0.78 20.21
C PRO A 746 -15.38 0.55 20.45
N VAL A 747 -14.69 1.01 19.41
CA VAL A 747 -13.98 2.29 19.36
C VAL A 747 -14.80 3.25 18.48
N GLY A 748 -15.10 4.44 18.98
CA GLY A 748 -15.76 5.49 18.20
C GLY A 748 -14.77 6.47 17.58
N MET A 749 -14.77 6.59 16.26
CA MET A 749 -13.91 7.50 15.48
C MET A 749 -14.71 8.65 14.86
N GLN A 750 -14.07 9.81 14.76
CA GLN A 750 -14.60 11.01 14.11
C GLN A 750 -13.51 11.63 13.21
N LYS A 751 -13.90 12.05 12.00
CA LYS A 751 -13.02 12.73 11.03
C LYS A 751 -13.41 14.20 10.91
N TRP A 752 -12.41 15.08 10.92
CA TRP A 752 -12.57 16.52 10.99
C TRP A 752 -11.93 17.26 9.81
N GLY A 753 -12.58 18.35 9.39
CA GLY A 753 -11.97 19.39 8.58
C GLY A 753 -11.14 20.35 9.43
N LYS A 754 -10.32 21.17 8.75
CA LYS A 754 -9.61 22.31 9.36
C LYS A 754 -10.61 23.35 9.88
N GLY A 755 -10.27 24.05 10.96
CA GLY A 755 -11.09 25.11 11.55
C GLY A 755 -10.57 25.51 12.94
N PRO A 756 -11.29 26.34 13.71
CA PRO A 756 -10.89 26.70 15.07
C PRO A 756 -11.00 25.51 16.04
N ASN A 757 -10.31 25.61 17.19
CA ASN A 757 -10.47 24.67 18.30
C ASN A 757 -11.93 24.65 18.78
N VAL A 758 -12.48 23.48 19.08
CA VAL A 758 -13.89 23.34 19.48
C VAL A 758 -14.11 22.06 20.29
N THR A 759 -15.05 22.07 21.24
CA THR A 759 -15.41 20.90 22.05
C THR A 759 -16.76 20.34 21.59
N VAL A 760 -16.88 19.01 21.51
CA VAL A 760 -18.14 18.32 21.18
C VAL A 760 -18.41 17.19 22.17
N THR A 761 -19.68 16.96 22.48
CA THR A 761 -20.14 15.86 23.35
C THR A 761 -20.48 14.65 22.51
N VAL A 762 -19.95 13.47 22.87
CA VAL A 762 -20.24 12.19 22.21
C VAL A 762 -21.05 11.31 23.16
N ILE A 763 -22.22 10.85 22.71
CA ILE A 763 -23.20 10.12 23.52
C ILE A 763 -23.48 8.75 22.91
N TRP A 764 -23.34 7.70 23.72
CA TRP A 764 -23.53 6.30 23.35
C TRP A 764 -24.88 5.80 23.86
N VAL A 765 -25.75 5.31 22.97
CA VAL A 765 -27.12 4.88 23.28
C VAL A 765 -27.35 3.43 22.84
N ASP A 766 -27.82 2.60 23.78
CA ASP A 766 -28.10 1.18 23.56
C ASP A 766 -29.45 0.92 22.84
N PRO A 767 -29.72 -0.31 22.38
CA PRO A 767 -30.91 -0.63 21.57
C PRO A 767 -32.26 -0.46 22.29
N ILE A 768 -32.29 -0.28 23.61
CA ILE A 768 -33.49 -0.01 24.40
C ILE A 768 -33.50 1.42 25.00
N ASN A 769 -32.68 2.32 24.46
CA ASN A 769 -32.55 3.72 24.85
C ASN A 769 -31.81 3.98 26.20
N VAL A 770 -31.02 3.03 26.72
CA VAL A 770 -30.10 3.33 27.85
C VAL A 770 -28.91 4.13 27.34
N ILE A 771 -28.62 5.26 27.96
CA ILE A 771 -27.38 6.03 27.71
C ILE A 771 -26.23 5.31 28.42
N ALA A 772 -25.32 4.72 27.64
CA ALA A 772 -24.24 3.87 28.11
C ALA A 772 -22.99 4.65 28.51
N ALA A 773 -22.69 5.74 27.79
CA ALA A 773 -21.59 6.65 28.06
C ALA A 773 -21.89 8.03 27.48
N THR A 774 -21.35 9.08 28.11
CA THR A 774 -21.21 10.42 27.51
C THR A 774 -19.87 11.00 27.91
N TYR A 775 -19.21 11.70 26.99
CA TYR A 775 -17.93 12.38 27.23
C TYR A 775 -17.72 13.51 26.22
N ASP A 776 -17.02 14.56 26.65
CA ASP A 776 -16.60 15.66 25.78
C ASP A 776 -15.22 15.39 25.19
N ILE A 777 -15.00 15.81 23.94
CA ILE A 777 -13.70 15.77 23.27
C ILE A 777 -13.34 17.15 22.70
N LEU A 778 -12.12 17.62 23.01
CA LEU A 778 -11.54 18.82 22.43
C LEU A 778 -10.93 18.49 21.07
N ILE A 779 -11.44 19.15 20.02
CA ILE A 779 -10.98 19.01 18.64
C ILE A 779 -10.05 20.19 18.30
N GLU A 780 -8.74 19.94 18.35
CA GLU A 780 -7.74 20.93 17.95
C GLU A 780 -7.92 21.40 16.49
N SER A 781 -7.46 22.60 16.17
CA SER A 781 -7.54 23.21 14.83
C SER A 781 -6.82 22.40 13.74
N SER A 782 -5.76 21.69 14.12
CA SER A 782 -4.97 20.78 13.27
C SER A 782 -5.41 19.31 13.36
N ALA A 783 -6.40 18.97 14.20
CA ALA A 783 -6.91 17.61 14.32
C ALA A 783 -7.69 17.22 13.05
N GLU A 784 -7.24 16.13 12.41
CA GLU A 784 -7.89 15.52 11.25
C GLU A 784 -8.77 14.32 11.64
N PHE A 785 -8.42 13.64 12.74
CA PHE A 785 -9.10 12.46 13.26
C PHE A 785 -9.02 12.43 14.80
N THR A 786 -10.12 12.06 15.46
CA THR A 786 -10.15 11.66 16.88
C THR A 786 -10.75 10.27 17.00
N HIS A 787 -10.38 9.55 18.05
CA HIS A 787 -10.94 8.25 18.38
C HIS A 787 -10.90 8.01 19.89
N TYR A 788 -11.88 7.30 20.43
CA TYR A 788 -11.92 6.92 21.84
C TYR A 788 -12.62 5.56 22.01
N LYS A 789 -12.16 4.77 22.99
CA LYS A 789 -12.77 3.49 23.38
C LYS A 789 -13.35 3.64 24.79
N PRO A 790 -14.67 3.83 24.94
CA PRO A 790 -15.28 3.93 26.26
C PRO A 790 -15.16 2.59 27.03
N PRO A 791 -14.94 2.63 28.35
CA PRO A 791 -14.87 1.43 29.19
C PRO A 791 -16.28 0.91 29.49
N LEU A 792 -16.92 0.30 28.49
CA LEU A 792 -18.28 -0.25 28.61
C LEU A 792 -18.25 -1.65 29.23
N ASN A 793 -19.03 -1.86 30.29
CA ASN A 793 -19.23 -3.18 30.89
C ASN A 793 -19.84 -4.16 29.88
N LEU A 794 -19.30 -5.37 29.84
CA LEU A 794 -19.71 -6.45 28.96
C LEU A 794 -20.70 -7.42 29.66
N PRO A 795 -21.55 -8.15 28.90
CA PRO A 795 -21.70 -8.06 27.45
C PRO A 795 -22.55 -6.84 27.03
N LEU A 796 -22.26 -6.29 25.86
CA LEU A 796 -23.08 -5.27 25.23
C LEU A 796 -24.42 -5.88 24.79
N ARG A 797 -25.54 -5.17 25.04
CA ARG A 797 -26.86 -5.66 24.61
C ARG A 797 -26.93 -5.76 23.07
N PRO A 798 -27.34 -6.90 22.50
CA PRO A 798 -27.50 -7.03 21.05
C PRO A 798 -28.60 -6.15 20.48
N GLY A 799 -28.39 -5.69 19.25
CA GLY A 799 -29.27 -4.76 18.54
C GLY A 799 -28.51 -3.61 17.90
N VAL A 800 -29.26 -2.67 17.30
CA VAL A 800 -28.68 -1.48 16.66
C VAL A 800 -28.48 -0.37 17.69
N TRP A 801 -27.23 -0.10 18.01
CA TRP A 801 -26.79 1.01 18.85
C TRP A 801 -26.77 2.32 18.06
N THR A 802 -26.91 3.45 18.75
CA THR A 802 -26.84 4.80 18.14
C THR A 802 -25.84 5.68 18.88
N ILE A 803 -24.93 6.31 18.15
CA ILE A 803 -24.00 7.31 18.65
C ILE A 803 -24.44 8.68 18.15
N LYS A 804 -24.52 9.66 19.06
CA LYS A 804 -24.84 11.06 18.74
C LYS A 804 -23.66 11.95 19.06
N ILE A 805 -23.42 12.94 18.20
CA ILE A 805 -22.41 13.99 18.39
C ILE A 805 -23.16 15.32 18.53
N LEU A 806 -22.91 16.05 19.61
CA LEU A 806 -23.57 17.30 19.96
C LEU A 806 -22.55 18.44 20.14
N HIS A 807 -22.98 19.66 19.88
CA HIS A 807 -22.24 20.90 20.10
C HIS A 807 -23.16 21.87 20.84
N HIS A 808 -22.80 22.27 22.06
CA HIS A 808 -23.67 23.05 22.96
C HIS A 808 -25.10 22.47 23.08
N TRP A 809 -25.21 21.16 23.30
CA TRP A 809 -26.46 20.37 23.36
C TRP A 809 -27.29 20.30 22.06
N VAL A 810 -26.90 20.99 20.98
CA VAL A 810 -27.50 20.83 19.64
C VAL A 810 -26.90 19.61 18.96
N GLN A 811 -27.73 18.71 18.41
CA GLN A 811 -27.23 17.55 17.67
C GLN A 811 -26.58 17.99 16.34
N VAL A 812 -25.31 17.62 16.15
CA VAL A 812 -24.55 17.83 14.91
C VAL A 812 -24.73 16.64 13.96
N ALA A 813 -24.64 15.42 14.48
CA ALA A 813 -24.73 14.19 13.69
C ALA A 813 -25.13 12.98 14.55
N GLU A 814 -25.52 11.90 13.88
CA GLU A 814 -25.58 10.55 14.45
C GLU A 814 -24.96 9.50 13.52
N THR A 815 -24.52 8.38 14.10
CA THR A 815 -24.14 7.16 13.39
C THR A 815 -24.63 5.93 14.16
N LYS A 816 -24.66 4.76 13.52
CA LYS A 816 -25.23 3.53 14.12
C LYS A 816 -24.34 2.33 13.83
N PHE A 817 -24.37 1.35 14.72
CA PHE A 817 -23.65 0.08 14.56
C PHE A 817 -24.49 -1.06 15.15
N LEU A 818 -24.18 -2.29 14.77
CA LEU A 818 -24.89 -3.49 15.21
C LEU A 818 -24.00 -4.29 16.17
N ILE A 819 -24.49 -4.53 17.39
CA ILE A 819 -24.01 -5.64 18.23
C ILE A 819 -24.86 -6.86 17.87
N THR A 820 -24.24 -7.86 17.25
CA THR A 820 -24.92 -9.04 16.73
C THR A 820 -25.12 -10.06 17.85
N PRO A 821 -26.34 -10.59 18.08
CA PRO A 821 -26.51 -11.74 18.97
C PRO A 821 -25.93 -12.98 18.28
N LEU A 822 -25.01 -13.69 18.93
CA LEU A 822 -24.31 -14.83 18.32
C LEU A 822 -25.23 -16.04 18.23
N THR A 823 -25.20 -16.76 17.09
CA THR A 823 -25.83 -18.09 16.93
C THR A 823 -24.87 -19.23 17.24
N PHE A 824 -23.56 -18.94 17.33
CA PHE A 824 -22.50 -19.88 17.65
C PHE A 824 -21.75 -19.50 18.93
N SER A 825 -21.23 -20.51 19.63
CA SER A 825 -20.23 -20.41 20.70
C SER A 825 -19.20 -21.51 20.46
N ASN A 826 -17.91 -21.15 20.40
CA ASN A 826 -16.82 -22.09 20.10
C ASN A 826 -17.05 -22.85 18.77
N GLN A 827 -17.57 -22.15 17.76
CA GLN A 827 -18.01 -22.65 16.45
C GLN A 827 -19.13 -23.70 16.48
N GLN A 828 -19.77 -23.96 17.63
CA GLN A 828 -20.95 -24.83 17.76
C GLN A 828 -22.23 -24.00 17.94
N PRO A 829 -23.40 -24.45 17.46
CA PRO A 829 -24.66 -23.72 17.68
C PRO A 829 -24.96 -23.54 19.18
N ILE A 830 -25.35 -22.34 19.60
CA ILE A 830 -25.68 -22.06 21.01
C ILE A 830 -26.89 -22.90 21.43
N LYS A 831 -26.70 -23.69 22.49
CA LYS A 831 -27.71 -24.62 23.02
C LYS A 831 -28.53 -24.00 24.14
N GLN A 832 -29.75 -24.50 24.30
CA GLN A 832 -30.53 -24.32 25.52
C GLN A 832 -30.09 -25.34 26.57
N ALA A 833 -30.18 -25.00 27.86
CA ALA A 833 -29.59 -25.82 28.94
C ALA A 833 -30.13 -27.26 29.01
N GLN A 834 -31.36 -27.50 28.54
CA GLN A 834 -32.03 -28.80 28.56
C GLN A 834 -31.40 -29.85 27.62
N GLU A 835 -30.56 -29.48 26.64
CA GLU A 835 -29.87 -30.47 25.78
C GLU A 835 -28.61 -31.11 26.41
N LEU A 836 -28.20 -30.70 27.62
CA LEU A 836 -27.02 -31.23 28.30
C LEU A 836 -27.33 -32.36 29.31
N GLU A 837 -28.60 -32.71 29.47
CA GLU A 837 -29.11 -33.60 30.54
C GLU A 837 -28.50 -35.02 30.48
N ASN A 838 -28.27 -35.56 29.27
CA ASN A 838 -27.84 -36.94 29.03
C ASN A 838 -26.33 -37.22 29.19
N ARG A 839 -25.56 -36.39 29.90
CA ARG A 839 -24.13 -36.69 30.19
C ARG A 839 -23.62 -36.38 31.60
N TRP A 840 -24.39 -35.72 32.46
CA TRP A 840 -23.93 -35.25 33.78
C TRP A 840 -24.84 -35.60 34.98
N LEU A 841 -25.87 -36.43 34.78
CA LEU A 841 -26.84 -36.85 35.81
C LEU A 841 -26.25 -37.51 37.07
N PHE A 842 -24.97 -37.89 37.08
CA PHE A 842 -24.31 -38.58 38.20
C PHE A 842 -23.72 -37.67 39.31
N GLN A 843 -23.75 -36.33 39.19
CA GLN A 843 -23.12 -35.44 40.18
C GLN A 843 -24.06 -34.44 40.90
N CYS A 844 -25.28 -34.20 40.43
CA CYS A 844 -26.15 -33.15 40.98
C CYS A 844 -27.08 -33.60 42.14
N ALA A 845 -27.02 -34.86 42.58
CA ALA A 845 -28.05 -35.45 43.45
C ALA A 845 -28.02 -35.01 44.94
N ASN A 846 -26.91 -34.44 45.45
CA ASN A 846 -26.69 -34.26 46.89
C ASN A 846 -26.82 -32.81 47.43
N PHE A 847 -26.83 -31.79 46.58
CA PHE A 847 -26.95 -30.38 47.00
C PHE A 847 -27.87 -29.63 46.03
N GLY A 848 -29.11 -29.38 46.46
CA GLY A 848 -30.17 -28.85 45.59
C GLY A 848 -29.90 -27.45 45.04
N LEU A 849 -30.54 -27.14 43.90
CA LEU A 849 -30.46 -25.89 43.11
C LEU A 849 -29.20 -25.71 42.23
N CYS A 850 -29.06 -26.55 41.19
CA CYS A 850 -28.20 -26.25 40.05
C CYS A 850 -28.89 -25.30 39.05
N PHE A 851 -28.88 -24.00 39.32
CA PHE A 851 -29.20 -22.98 38.30
C PHE A 851 -28.01 -22.79 37.35
N PHE A 852 -28.02 -23.49 36.21
CA PHE A 852 -27.11 -23.19 35.10
C PHE A 852 -27.67 -22.02 34.27
N PRO A 853 -26.98 -20.87 34.16
CA PRO A 853 -27.42 -19.79 33.26
C PRO A 853 -27.30 -20.25 31.81
N GLU A 854 -28.40 -20.18 31.05
CA GLU A 854 -28.39 -20.48 29.61
C GLU A 854 -27.38 -19.57 28.89
N GLU A 855 -26.57 -20.15 28.00
CA GLU A 855 -25.46 -19.44 27.36
C GLU A 855 -25.93 -18.24 26.52
N ALA A 856 -27.05 -18.39 25.81
CA ALA A 856 -27.75 -17.29 25.12
C ALA A 856 -28.13 -16.16 26.09
N ILE A 857 -28.80 -16.48 27.21
CA ILE A 857 -29.21 -15.46 28.20
C ILE A 857 -28.00 -14.73 28.77
N LYS A 858 -26.93 -15.46 29.12
CA LYS A 858 -25.68 -14.89 29.64
C LYS A 858 -25.05 -13.91 28.66
N LEU A 859 -25.09 -14.20 27.37
CA LEU A 859 -24.43 -13.42 26.32
C LEU A 859 -25.31 -12.27 25.77
N HIS A 860 -26.63 -12.43 25.74
CA HIS A 860 -27.55 -11.53 25.03
C HIS A 860 -28.36 -10.59 25.94
N SER A 861 -28.31 -10.75 27.27
CA SER A 861 -29.09 -9.89 28.19
C SER A 861 -28.61 -8.43 28.30
N GLY A 862 -27.37 -8.14 27.89
CA GLY A 862 -26.66 -6.90 28.25
C GLY A 862 -25.95 -7.01 29.61
N PRO A 863 -25.35 -5.91 30.12
CA PRO A 863 -24.56 -5.96 31.34
C PRO A 863 -25.43 -6.08 32.59
N PRO A 864 -24.88 -6.61 33.70
CA PRO A 864 -25.57 -6.65 35.00
C PRO A 864 -26.16 -5.28 35.39
N LYS A 865 -27.38 -5.29 35.92
CA LYS A 865 -28.14 -4.09 36.32
C LYS A 865 -28.39 -3.06 35.19
N ASN A 866 -28.13 -3.39 33.92
CA ASN A 866 -28.10 -2.46 32.78
C ASN A 866 -27.06 -1.33 32.93
N ALA A 867 -26.03 -1.49 33.77
CA ALA A 867 -25.03 -0.47 34.05
C ALA A 867 -23.78 -0.67 33.16
N TYR A 868 -23.65 0.15 32.11
CA TYR A 868 -22.49 0.12 31.21
C TYR A 868 -21.24 0.81 31.80
N MET A 869 -21.40 1.70 32.77
CA MET A 869 -20.33 2.37 33.52
C MET A 869 -20.75 2.49 34.99
N GLU A 870 -19.81 2.84 35.89
CA GLU A 870 -20.14 3.17 37.29
C GLU A 870 -21.01 4.43 37.40
N GLN A 871 -20.80 5.40 36.49
CA GLN A 871 -21.60 6.61 36.39
C GLN A 871 -22.93 6.33 35.64
N SER A 872 -24.05 6.76 36.24
CA SER A 872 -25.37 6.69 35.59
C SER A 872 -25.68 7.99 34.85
N PHE A 873 -26.25 7.85 33.64
CA PHE A 873 -26.60 8.96 32.76
C PHE A 873 -28.12 9.14 32.56
N GLN A 874 -28.95 8.47 33.36
CA GLN A 874 -30.41 8.45 33.22
C GLN A 874 -31.07 9.85 33.27
N GLY A 875 -30.44 10.82 33.96
CA GLY A 875 -30.90 12.22 33.99
C GLY A 875 -30.84 12.95 32.63
N LEU A 876 -30.09 12.42 31.66
CA LEU A 876 -30.00 12.98 30.30
C LEU A 876 -31.08 12.44 29.35
N ASN A 877 -31.75 11.34 29.68
CA ASN A 877 -32.80 10.75 28.83
C ASN A 877 -33.96 11.74 28.54
N PRO A 878 -34.46 12.55 29.49
CA PRO A 878 -35.46 13.59 29.20
C PRO A 878 -34.88 14.74 28.37
N VAL A 879 -33.68 15.23 28.73
CA VAL A 879 -33.00 16.38 28.10
C VAL A 879 -32.77 16.14 26.60
N LEU A 880 -32.41 14.90 26.24
CA LEU A 880 -32.10 14.50 24.88
C LEU A 880 -33.31 13.93 24.10
N ASN A 881 -34.50 13.92 24.71
CA ASN A 881 -35.72 13.26 24.21
C ASN A 881 -35.48 11.79 23.79
N ILE A 882 -34.87 11.00 24.68
CA ILE A 882 -34.55 9.58 24.47
C ILE A 882 -35.35 8.74 25.50
N PRO A 883 -36.67 8.56 25.35
CA PRO A 883 -37.49 7.82 26.32
C PRO A 883 -37.17 6.32 26.33
N VAL A 884 -36.92 5.75 27.51
CA VAL A 884 -36.78 4.30 27.70
C VAL A 884 -38.18 3.66 27.68
N SER A 885 -38.37 2.63 26.85
CA SER A 885 -39.66 1.95 26.70
C SER A 885 -39.64 0.58 27.38
N ALA A 886 -40.50 0.39 28.38
CA ALA A 886 -40.65 -0.89 29.08
C ALA A 886 -40.92 -2.06 28.11
N ALA A 887 -41.83 -1.86 27.15
CA ALA A 887 -42.14 -2.86 26.12
C ALA A 887 -40.92 -3.27 25.27
N ARG A 888 -39.97 -2.35 25.01
CA ARG A 888 -38.69 -2.68 24.33
C ARG A 888 -37.74 -3.45 25.25
N ALA A 889 -37.67 -3.09 26.52
CA ALA A 889 -36.87 -3.81 27.52
C ALA A 889 -37.39 -5.24 27.71
N ASP A 890 -38.70 -5.43 27.81
CA ASP A 890 -39.33 -6.75 27.91
C ASP A 890 -39.13 -7.60 26.65
N GLN A 891 -39.19 -6.98 25.46
CA GLN A 891 -38.88 -7.69 24.21
C GLN A 891 -37.40 -8.07 24.12
N ALA A 892 -36.48 -7.20 24.54
CA ALA A 892 -35.06 -7.53 24.61
C ALA A 892 -34.79 -8.69 25.59
N LYS A 893 -35.45 -8.69 26.75
CA LYS A 893 -35.39 -9.79 27.73
C LYS A 893 -35.93 -11.11 27.17
N ARG A 894 -37.02 -11.08 26.38
CA ARG A 894 -37.52 -12.27 25.65
C ARG A 894 -36.53 -12.73 24.57
N ASN A 895 -35.94 -11.80 23.83
CA ASN A 895 -35.00 -12.10 22.75
C ASN A 895 -33.71 -12.75 23.25
N ALA A 896 -33.24 -12.39 24.46
CA ALA A 896 -32.01 -12.93 25.04
C ALA A 896 -32.07 -14.45 25.33
N GLY A 897 -33.26 -15.04 25.45
CA GLY A 897 -33.46 -16.49 25.61
C GLY A 897 -33.77 -17.24 24.31
N LEU A 898 -33.56 -16.63 23.14
CA LEU A 898 -33.80 -17.29 21.86
C LEU A 898 -32.61 -18.18 21.46
N VAL A 899 -32.94 -19.35 20.90
CA VAL A 899 -31.99 -20.31 20.31
C VAL A 899 -32.50 -20.83 18.96
N GLY A 900 -31.62 -21.42 18.16
CA GLY A 900 -31.94 -22.04 16.87
C GLY A 900 -32.63 -21.09 15.88
N THR A 901 -33.60 -21.59 15.11
CA THR A 901 -34.27 -20.84 14.03
C THR A 901 -34.94 -19.53 14.48
N ARG A 902 -35.34 -19.42 15.76
CA ARG A 902 -35.91 -18.18 16.32
C ARG A 902 -34.83 -17.14 16.59
N LEU A 903 -33.63 -17.56 16.99
CA LEU A 903 -32.45 -16.71 17.13
C LEU A 903 -31.93 -16.28 15.74
N ASP A 904 -31.84 -17.20 14.78
CA ASP A 904 -31.50 -16.88 13.39
C ASP A 904 -32.43 -15.82 12.78
N ALA A 905 -33.75 -15.92 13.02
CA ALA A 905 -34.72 -14.93 12.57
C ALA A 905 -34.52 -13.55 13.23
N TRP A 906 -34.11 -13.50 14.50
CA TRP A 906 -33.79 -12.24 15.18
C TRP A 906 -32.48 -11.63 14.65
N VAL A 907 -31.43 -12.44 14.48
CA VAL A 907 -30.16 -12.02 13.83
C VAL A 907 -30.44 -11.47 12.44
N ASP A 908 -31.16 -12.20 11.59
CA ASP A 908 -31.44 -11.81 10.21
C ASP A 908 -32.28 -10.52 10.12
N SER A 909 -33.19 -10.29 11.07
CA SER A 909 -33.95 -9.04 11.20
C SER A 909 -33.04 -7.85 11.58
N LEU A 910 -32.11 -8.05 12.52
CA LEU A 910 -31.12 -7.03 12.87
C LEU A 910 -30.13 -6.77 11.72
N VAL A 911 -29.57 -7.80 11.11
CA VAL A 911 -28.62 -7.72 10.01
C VAL A 911 -29.26 -7.02 8.82
N SER A 912 -30.46 -7.43 8.40
CA SER A 912 -31.18 -6.78 7.29
C SER A 912 -31.60 -5.32 7.58
N SER A 913 -31.57 -4.85 8.82
CA SER A 913 -31.79 -3.43 9.13
C SER A 913 -30.60 -2.54 8.74
N VAL A 914 -29.36 -3.03 8.84
CA VAL A 914 -28.11 -2.29 8.57
C VAL A 914 -27.27 -2.82 7.39
N TRP A 915 -27.61 -3.98 6.83
CA TRP A 915 -27.04 -4.55 5.60
C TRP A 915 -28.13 -4.76 4.53
N SER A 916 -27.68 -4.93 3.29
CA SER A 916 -28.50 -5.39 2.17
C SER A 916 -27.71 -6.34 1.28
N ALA A 917 -28.29 -7.49 0.93
CA ALA A 917 -27.83 -8.25 -0.22
C ALA A 917 -28.14 -7.43 -1.48
N VAL A 918 -27.09 -7.04 -2.21
CA VAL A 918 -27.20 -6.26 -3.43
C VAL A 918 -27.59 -7.18 -4.58
N ASP A 919 -26.81 -8.26 -4.74
CA ASP A 919 -26.92 -9.18 -5.85
C ASP A 919 -26.44 -10.60 -5.46
N VAL A 920 -26.84 -11.59 -6.26
CA VAL A 920 -26.52 -13.02 -6.09
C VAL A 920 -26.23 -13.62 -7.46
N CYS A 921 -25.21 -14.47 -7.55
CA CYS A 921 -24.86 -15.17 -8.78
C CYS A 921 -24.65 -16.66 -8.52
N SER A 922 -24.79 -17.48 -9.56
CA SER A 922 -24.45 -18.91 -9.51
C SER A 922 -23.04 -19.17 -10.04
N VAL A 923 -22.28 -20.02 -9.34
CA VAL A 923 -20.93 -20.45 -9.75
C VAL A 923 -20.99 -21.47 -10.89
N GLY A 924 -22.09 -22.23 -10.99
CA GLY A 924 -22.32 -23.26 -12.01
C GLY A 924 -23.73 -23.21 -12.59
N PRO A 925 -24.23 -24.32 -13.18
CA PRO A 925 -25.62 -24.43 -13.61
C PRO A 925 -26.59 -24.18 -12.44
N THR A 926 -27.66 -23.42 -12.70
CA THR A 926 -28.72 -23.11 -11.73
C THR A 926 -30.09 -23.34 -12.37
N ALA A 927 -31.08 -23.72 -11.57
CA ALA A 927 -32.49 -23.79 -12.00
C ALA A 927 -33.27 -22.49 -11.76
N CYS A 928 -32.68 -21.47 -11.11
CA CYS A 928 -33.31 -20.16 -10.92
C CYS A 928 -33.08 -19.28 -12.16
N PRO A 929 -34.12 -18.94 -12.95
CA PRO A 929 -33.95 -18.30 -14.26
C PRO A 929 -33.49 -16.83 -14.21
N VAL A 930 -33.42 -16.22 -13.03
CA VAL A 930 -33.00 -14.81 -12.84
C VAL A 930 -31.60 -14.64 -12.25
N LEU A 931 -30.88 -15.72 -11.92
CA LEU A 931 -29.49 -15.63 -11.43
C LEU A 931 -28.49 -15.63 -12.58
N GLN A 932 -27.61 -14.64 -12.61
CA GLN A 932 -26.49 -14.59 -13.56
C GLN A 932 -25.37 -15.57 -13.15
N GLY A 933 -24.61 -16.08 -14.12
CA GLY A 933 -23.37 -16.81 -13.84
C GLY A 933 -22.28 -15.88 -13.29
N CYS A 934 -21.66 -16.22 -12.16
CA CYS A 934 -20.76 -15.34 -11.41
C CYS A 934 -19.62 -14.73 -12.24
N ALA A 935 -19.00 -15.52 -13.13
CA ALA A 935 -17.92 -15.08 -14.01
C ALA A 935 -18.34 -14.05 -15.08
N GLN A 936 -19.63 -13.81 -15.27
CA GLN A 936 -20.18 -12.79 -16.17
C GLN A 936 -20.55 -11.47 -15.44
N THR A 937 -20.50 -11.47 -14.10
CA THR A 937 -20.77 -10.26 -13.30
C THR A 937 -19.55 -9.33 -13.29
N ALA A 938 -19.74 -8.07 -12.89
CA ALA A 938 -18.64 -7.12 -12.68
C ALA A 938 -18.13 -7.05 -11.23
N TRP A 939 -18.70 -7.86 -10.32
CA TRP A 939 -18.49 -7.76 -8.87
C TRP A 939 -18.02 -9.06 -8.21
N SER A 940 -18.31 -10.24 -8.78
CA SER A 940 -17.96 -11.53 -8.16
C SER A 940 -16.46 -11.71 -8.01
N SER A 941 -16.03 -12.46 -7.00
CA SER A 941 -14.64 -12.92 -6.88
C SER A 941 -14.20 -13.80 -8.06
N LEU A 942 -15.16 -14.37 -8.80
CA LEU A 942 -14.94 -15.17 -10.01
C LEU A 942 -15.04 -14.37 -11.31
N SER A 943 -15.26 -13.05 -11.25
CA SER A 943 -15.21 -12.19 -12.43
C SER A 943 -13.74 -11.97 -12.89
N PRO A 944 -13.50 -11.73 -14.19
CA PRO A 944 -12.13 -11.59 -14.71
C PRO A 944 -11.37 -10.43 -14.08
N ASP A 945 -10.12 -10.67 -13.69
CA ASP A 945 -9.24 -9.70 -13.03
C ASP A 945 -7.82 -9.66 -13.67
N PRO A 946 -7.70 -9.19 -14.94
CA PRO A 946 -6.48 -9.36 -15.74
C PRO A 946 -5.22 -8.65 -15.22
N LYS A 947 -5.37 -7.75 -14.23
CA LYS A 947 -4.23 -7.11 -13.54
C LYS A 947 -3.52 -8.03 -12.54
N SER A 948 -4.21 -9.02 -11.99
CA SER A 948 -3.66 -10.02 -11.07
C SER A 948 -3.57 -11.43 -11.67
N GLU A 949 -4.30 -11.71 -12.75
CA GLU A 949 -4.15 -12.98 -13.48
C GLU A 949 -2.74 -13.15 -14.05
N LEU A 950 -2.20 -14.36 -13.89
CA LEU A 950 -0.89 -14.77 -14.41
C LEU A 950 -1.12 -15.72 -15.59
N GLY A 951 -0.35 -15.55 -16.67
CA GLY A 951 -0.56 -16.25 -17.95
C GLY A 951 0.73 -16.86 -18.52
N PRO A 952 0.74 -17.31 -19.78
CA PRO A 952 1.95 -17.80 -20.42
C PRO A 952 3.01 -16.68 -20.53
N VAL A 953 4.28 -17.08 -20.49
CA VAL A 953 5.41 -16.16 -20.70
C VAL A 953 5.41 -15.65 -22.15
N LYS A 954 5.49 -14.33 -22.33
CA LYS A 954 5.54 -13.66 -23.63
C LYS A 954 6.90 -13.89 -24.34
N PRO A 955 7.02 -13.63 -25.66
CA PRO A 955 8.29 -13.77 -26.40
C PRO A 955 9.44 -12.88 -25.89
N ASP A 956 9.12 -11.76 -25.24
CA ASP A 956 10.06 -10.86 -24.53
C ASP A 956 10.56 -11.42 -23.17
N GLY A 957 9.95 -12.50 -22.67
CA GLY A 957 10.24 -13.13 -21.38
C GLY A 957 9.44 -12.59 -20.19
N ARG A 958 8.47 -11.71 -20.39
CA ARG A 958 7.65 -11.04 -19.35
C ARG A 958 6.27 -11.67 -19.19
N LEU A 959 5.52 -11.20 -18.18
CA LEU A 959 4.11 -11.52 -17.93
C LEU A 959 3.20 -10.29 -17.97
N ARG A 960 3.69 -9.15 -17.47
CA ARG A 960 3.04 -7.84 -17.59
C ARG A 960 3.12 -7.33 -19.03
#